data_AF-A0AAV1L5J3-F1
#
_entry.id   AF-A0AAV1L5J3-F1
#
_cell.length_a   1.000
_cell.length_b   1.000
_cell.length_c   1.000
_cell.angle_alpha   90.00
_cell.angle_beta   90.00
_cell.angle_gamma   90.00
#
_symmetry.space_group_name_H-M   'P 1'
#
loop_
_entity.id
_entity.type
_entity.pdbx_description
1 polymer ?
#
loop_
_entity_poly.entity_id
_entity_poly.type
_entity_poly.pdbx_seq_one_letter_code
_entity_poly.pdbx_strand_id
1 'polypeptide(L)'
;MRVVYDAGCKTTHGNSLNDVLFTGPKLHLDIVDVLLKFRIHSIAFTADIKQMYRNILVRDTDRDFQRIVWRTSPDEPIRDYRLRTVTFGVSSSPYLALRTMRQLALDEATRFPRASQVIIGDIFVDDIVSGDNTEAEALALQQELISICQAAGFTLHKWHSNSPALLAAVQPTSSHGERHHYVPFAEMENDMKTKVLGLQWNSNSDSFTFSVQITSNKCTKRSILSEIARIYDPLGLLSPVTIFAKHLIQLLWIARVDWDEHPPQDIINSWASFTNELPLLSKVTFPRHVFTHTHSVQLHGFSDASEKAYAACVYLRVRGDMGAVDTYLLLAKTRVAPTKRMSIPRLELMAALLLSRLMKATLNIYGNCIPRDQIYGWSDSSVVLAWLRSSPHEWKTFVSNRITEIISNIPYCRWRHVPSADNPADAASRGMLPANFLHHSIWFRGPHFLKKDEATWPVFKATQTQEEKRNIAIVSNPCTSSSTNDDVEIISRYSSLGKLVRVTALLFRFYKKCKKVQTPLSKHISVTEFNFTLNRLIFLVQQSVFRDDIYNLSKGKLPSNQLRRLNPFIDSNNFVRVGGRIHKSLLPYESKHQLILPKKHPLSILIINYTHVSHLHAGAQSTQYILLQKYWILSGRDVIRQCIHRCVRCFRACPVRQQPSMGPLPASRLRPERPFLKTAVDFAGPFYVRANKVRNAKIVKCYVCVFVCMCVKAIHLEIVSELTTEGFLAALRRFTSRRGLCKDIYSDCGKNFIGCDRYLKDLYAFLRNDTVQGALQNKTLEEGITWHFQPPYASHFGGLFEAGVKSFKHHFHRVVGPRILTYDEMHTLLCQIEAVLNSRPLCILSSDAQDPLPLTPSHFLIGEPLTAIPDVSLVDENPGRLFRWRLIQQSVQHFWKKWSLEYLHEIQQRGKWFTNRGNPVREGMIVVVCDDNLPPLQWRLARVHHLHPGSDGITRVVTLQIGKTYLKRPVNKICPLPIE
;
A
#
# COMPACT_ATOMS: atom_id res chain seq x y z
N MET A 1 5.26 47.65 4.56
CA MET A 1 4.47 46.56 3.92
C MET A 1 5.41 45.53 3.33
N ARG A 2 5.10 44.23 3.36
CA ARG A 2 5.88 43.17 2.71
C ARG A 2 5.05 42.57 1.58
N VAL A 3 5.59 42.57 0.35
CA VAL A 3 4.92 41.97 -0.81
C VAL A 3 4.97 40.45 -0.70
N VAL A 4 3.82 39.79 -0.83
CA VAL A 4 3.68 38.33 -0.84
C VAL A 4 3.25 37.91 -2.24
N TYR A 5 3.99 36.98 -2.84
CA TYR A 5 3.67 36.44 -4.16
C TYR A 5 2.92 35.12 -3.99
N ASP A 6 1.67 35.06 -4.46
CA ASP A 6 0.85 33.87 -4.36
C ASP A 6 1.00 32.97 -5.60
N ALA A 7 1.99 32.09 -5.57
CA ALA A 7 2.17 31.05 -6.58
C ALA A 7 1.26 29.82 -6.36
N GLY A 8 0.44 29.81 -5.30
CA GLY A 8 -0.54 28.77 -4.97
C GLY A 8 -1.95 29.08 -5.49
N CYS A 9 -2.19 30.30 -5.98
CA CYS A 9 -3.47 30.67 -6.57
C CYS A 9 -3.76 29.82 -7.82
N LYS A 10 -4.94 29.20 -7.86
CA LYS A 10 -5.37 28.33 -8.97
C LYS A 10 -5.89 29.17 -10.13
N THR A 11 -5.50 28.79 -11.34
CA THR A 11 -6.02 29.36 -12.59
C THR A 11 -7.40 28.77 -12.95
N THR A 12 -8.01 29.27 -14.01
CA THR A 12 -9.27 28.73 -14.57
C THR A 12 -9.19 27.24 -14.96
N HIS A 13 -7.98 26.72 -15.18
CA HIS A 13 -7.72 25.30 -15.43
C HIS A 13 -7.58 24.46 -14.15
N GLY A 14 -7.75 25.04 -12.96
CA GLY A 14 -7.74 24.36 -11.67
C GLY A 14 -6.35 24.08 -11.07
N ASN A 15 -5.27 24.41 -11.79
CA ASN A 15 -3.88 24.25 -11.35
C ASN A 15 -3.24 25.61 -11.02
N SER A 16 -2.38 25.63 -10.00
CA SER A 16 -1.50 26.76 -9.65
C SER A 16 -0.09 26.60 -10.24
N LEU A 17 0.73 27.65 -10.19
CA LEU A 17 2.13 27.55 -10.61
C LEU A 17 2.89 26.51 -9.76
N ASN A 18 2.65 26.49 -8.45
CA ASN A 18 3.29 25.54 -7.54
C ASN A 18 2.89 24.08 -7.81
N ASP A 19 1.72 23.81 -8.40
CA ASP A 19 1.27 22.45 -8.77
C ASP A 19 2.04 21.89 -9.98
N VAL A 20 2.55 22.78 -10.84
CA VAL A 20 3.20 22.41 -12.12
C VAL A 20 4.72 22.40 -12.01
N LEU A 21 5.29 23.16 -11.06
CA LEU A 21 6.73 23.24 -10.86
C LEU A 21 7.32 22.01 -10.17
N PHE A 22 8.49 21.59 -10.64
CA PHE A 22 9.28 20.57 -9.95
C PHE A 22 10.04 21.19 -8.78
N THR A 23 9.74 20.77 -7.55
CA THR A 23 10.28 21.36 -6.31
C THR A 23 11.73 21.02 -6.03
N GLY A 24 12.25 19.95 -6.62
CA GLY A 24 13.58 19.42 -6.33
C GLY A 24 13.66 18.65 -5.00
N PRO A 25 14.76 17.91 -4.76
CA PRO A 25 14.98 17.19 -3.50
C PRO A 25 15.20 18.14 -2.32
N LYS A 26 14.81 17.72 -1.10
CA LYS A 26 15.03 18.50 0.13
C LYS A 26 16.53 18.59 0.45
N LEU A 27 17.11 19.78 0.33
CA LEU A 27 18.51 20.05 0.71
C LEU A 27 18.66 20.69 2.10
N HIS A 28 17.56 21.03 2.77
CA HIS A 28 17.62 21.63 4.10
C HIS A 28 18.26 20.68 5.11
N LEU A 29 19.18 21.23 5.90
CA LEU A 29 19.69 20.57 7.10
C LEU A 29 18.60 20.51 8.17
N ASP A 30 18.72 19.55 9.08
CA ASP A 30 17.88 19.54 10.28
C ASP A 30 18.35 20.66 11.21
N ILE A 31 17.41 21.47 11.69
CA ILE A 31 17.69 22.58 12.61
C ILE A 31 18.36 22.09 13.90
N VAL A 32 18.01 20.88 14.36
CA VAL A 32 18.61 20.26 15.54
C VAL A 32 20.09 19.98 15.28
N ASP A 33 20.43 19.53 14.08
CA ASP A 33 21.82 19.21 13.73
C ASP A 33 22.68 20.46 13.70
N VAL A 34 22.17 21.56 13.10
CA VAL A 34 22.87 22.85 13.06
C VAL A 34 23.04 23.42 14.47
N LEU A 35 21.99 23.37 15.31
CA LEU A 35 22.06 23.83 16.69
C LEU A 35 23.01 22.98 17.55
N LEU A 36 23.11 21.67 17.33
CA LEU A 36 24.06 20.83 18.05
C LEU A 36 25.50 21.15 17.64
N LYS A 37 25.77 21.32 16.34
CA LYS A 37 27.09 21.77 15.87
C LYS A 37 27.47 23.14 16.42
N PHE A 38 26.52 24.06 16.47
CA PHE A 38 26.70 25.38 17.06
C PHE A 38 27.19 25.32 18.51
N ARG A 39 26.95 24.23 19.24
CA ARG A 39 27.42 24.04 20.63
C ARG A 39 28.86 23.52 20.76
N ILE A 40 29.50 23.12 19.65
CA ILE A 40 30.87 22.60 19.65
C ILE A 40 31.88 23.74 19.78
N HIS A 41 31.71 24.82 19.04
CA HIS A 41 32.71 25.88 18.93
C HIS A 41 32.79 26.72 20.19
N SER A 42 33.99 27.03 20.70
CA SER A 42 34.15 27.93 21.84
C SER A 42 33.80 29.37 21.45
N ILE A 43 34.27 29.82 20.28
CA ILE A 43 33.93 31.09 19.66
C ILE A 43 32.89 30.84 18.58
N ALA A 44 31.69 31.35 18.79
CA ALA A 44 30.56 31.09 17.92
C ALA A 44 30.06 32.40 17.30
N PHE A 45 29.56 32.31 16.07
CA PHE A 45 28.96 33.45 15.38
C PHE A 45 27.76 33.04 14.55
N THR A 46 26.90 34.02 14.28
CA THR A 46 25.81 33.92 13.31
C THR A 46 25.84 35.06 12.32
N ALA A 47 25.40 34.82 11.10
CA ALA A 47 25.27 35.83 10.04
C ALA A 47 24.10 35.50 9.12
N ASP A 48 23.50 36.53 8.52
CA ASP A 48 22.36 36.45 7.59
C ASP A 48 22.83 36.79 6.17
N ILE A 49 22.38 36.03 5.17
CA ILE A 49 22.64 36.34 3.76
C ILE A 49 21.60 37.35 3.28
N LYS A 50 22.05 38.59 3.02
CA LYS A 50 21.18 39.72 2.64
C LYS A 50 20.35 39.36 1.43
N GLN A 51 19.03 39.26 1.62
CA GLN A 51 18.07 39.00 0.54
C GLN A 51 18.48 37.79 -0.33
N MET A 52 18.95 36.70 0.27
CA MET A 52 19.50 35.51 -0.39
C MET A 52 18.83 35.15 -1.73
N TYR A 53 17.49 34.96 -1.73
CA TYR A 53 16.75 34.60 -2.95
C TYR A 53 16.86 35.65 -4.08
N ARG A 54 16.91 36.93 -3.74
CA ARG A 54 16.97 38.04 -4.71
C ARG A 54 18.33 38.21 -5.36
N ASN A 55 19.39 37.60 -4.83
CA ASN A 55 20.70 37.62 -5.45
C ASN A 55 20.89 36.52 -6.50
N ILE A 56 19.91 35.62 -6.67
CA ILE A 56 20.00 34.48 -7.59
C ILE A 56 19.14 34.75 -8.81
N LEU A 57 19.76 34.83 -9.99
CA LEU A 57 19.03 35.01 -11.24
C LEU A 57 18.32 33.73 -11.66
N VAL A 58 17.08 33.89 -12.11
CA VAL A 58 16.33 32.87 -12.82
C VAL A 58 16.75 32.89 -14.28
N ARG A 59 16.86 31.71 -14.88
CA ARG A 59 17.16 31.55 -16.32
C ARG A 59 16.18 32.37 -17.16
N ASP A 60 16.69 33.06 -18.17
CA ASP A 60 15.94 34.01 -19.00
C ASP A 60 14.66 33.40 -19.59
N THR A 61 14.70 32.15 -20.05
CA THR A 61 13.55 31.41 -20.59
C THR A 61 12.45 31.15 -19.57
N ASP A 62 12.79 31.12 -18.28
CA ASP A 62 11.89 30.70 -17.21
C ASP A 62 11.26 31.91 -16.49
N ARG A 63 11.75 33.13 -16.76
CA ARG A 63 11.26 34.38 -16.16
C ARG A 63 9.82 34.70 -16.52
N ASP A 64 9.33 34.23 -17.67
CA ASP A 64 7.95 34.41 -18.08
C ASP A 64 6.95 33.69 -17.16
N PHE A 65 7.39 32.65 -16.45
CA PHE A 65 6.57 31.97 -15.45
C PHE A 65 6.51 32.72 -14.10
N GLN A 66 7.31 33.78 -13.93
CA GLN A 66 7.29 34.65 -12.74
C GLN A 66 6.73 36.05 -13.05
N ARG A 67 5.78 36.13 -13.99
CA ARG A 67 5.09 37.37 -14.29
C ARG A 67 4.15 37.77 -13.15
N ILE A 68 4.16 39.06 -12.84
CA ILE A 68 3.25 39.69 -11.91
C ILE A 68 2.57 40.87 -12.60
N VAL A 69 1.42 41.25 -12.09
CA VAL A 69 0.74 42.49 -12.50
C VAL A 69 0.80 43.50 -11.36
N TRP A 70 1.05 44.76 -11.69
CA TRP A 70 1.14 45.83 -10.70
C TRP A 70 0.56 47.14 -11.26
N ARG A 71 -0.08 47.90 -10.37
CA ARG A 71 -0.50 49.30 -10.56
C ARG A 71 -0.45 50.02 -9.21
N THR A 72 -0.11 51.30 -9.20
CA THR A 72 0.08 52.07 -7.95
C THR A 72 -1.24 52.64 -7.42
N SER A 73 -2.15 52.94 -8.34
CA SER A 73 -3.52 53.42 -8.07
C SER A 73 -4.53 52.60 -8.89
N PRO A 74 -5.80 52.45 -8.45
CA PRO A 74 -6.87 51.87 -9.26
C PRO A 74 -7.05 52.55 -10.63
N ASP A 75 -6.71 53.83 -10.74
CA ASP A 75 -6.85 54.64 -11.97
C ASP A 75 -5.69 54.44 -12.95
N GLU A 76 -4.58 53.84 -12.51
CA GLU A 76 -3.46 53.51 -13.38
C GLU A 76 -3.71 52.20 -14.16
N PRO A 77 -3.25 52.13 -15.43
CA PRO A 77 -3.34 50.89 -16.20
C PRO A 77 -2.51 49.78 -15.55
N ILE A 78 -3.04 48.56 -15.59
CA ILE A 78 -2.31 47.37 -15.12
C ILE A 78 -1.10 47.14 -16.02
N ARG A 79 0.09 47.02 -15.41
CA ARG A 79 1.33 46.67 -16.12
C ARG A 79 1.80 45.29 -15.71
N ASP A 80 2.32 44.52 -16.66
CA ASP A 80 2.97 43.24 -16.37
C ASP A 80 4.49 43.43 -16.16
N TYR A 81 5.01 42.77 -15.14
CA TYR A 81 6.43 42.78 -14.78
C TYR A 81 6.94 41.34 -14.72
N ARG A 82 8.19 41.11 -15.10
CA ARG A 82 8.87 39.81 -15.00
C ARG A 82 9.86 39.85 -13.87
N LEU A 83 9.66 39.02 -12.85
CA LEU A 83 10.66 38.86 -11.80
C LEU A 83 11.88 38.13 -12.36
N ARG A 84 13.07 38.71 -12.18
CA ARG A 84 14.33 38.19 -12.74
C ARG A 84 15.05 37.22 -11.81
N THR A 85 14.70 37.23 -10.53
CA THR A 85 15.42 36.53 -9.47
C THR A 85 14.56 35.44 -8.85
N VAL A 86 15.17 34.51 -8.12
CA VAL A 86 14.42 33.54 -7.34
C VAL A 86 13.50 34.28 -6.36
N THR A 87 12.24 33.85 -6.30
CA THR A 87 11.18 34.57 -5.59
C THR A 87 10.58 33.71 -4.49
N PHE A 88 10.43 34.29 -3.31
CA PHE A 88 9.76 33.66 -2.16
C PHE A 88 8.28 33.39 -2.44
N GLY A 89 7.77 32.26 -1.97
CA GLY A 89 6.39 31.79 -2.23
C GLY A 89 6.28 30.75 -3.36
N VAL A 90 7.33 30.60 -4.18
CA VAL A 90 7.42 29.57 -5.22
C VAL A 90 8.02 28.29 -4.64
N SER A 91 7.42 27.14 -4.97
CA SER A 91 7.71 25.84 -4.36
C SER A 91 9.14 25.31 -4.62
N SER A 92 9.76 25.69 -5.74
CA SER A 92 11.13 25.32 -6.11
C SER A 92 12.21 26.25 -5.56
N SER A 93 11.84 27.43 -5.05
CA SER A 93 12.80 28.45 -4.60
C SER A 93 13.77 27.98 -3.50
N PRO A 94 13.34 27.24 -2.46
CA PRO A 94 14.27 26.76 -1.44
C PRO A 94 15.35 25.82 -1.98
N TYR A 95 14.98 24.94 -2.91
CA TYR A 95 15.94 24.06 -3.58
C TYR A 95 16.94 24.87 -4.40
N LEU A 96 16.46 25.81 -5.23
CA LEU A 96 17.31 26.65 -6.06
C LEU A 96 18.32 27.44 -5.21
N ALA A 97 17.87 28.07 -4.13
CA ALA A 97 18.74 28.85 -3.26
C ALA A 97 19.84 28.01 -2.59
N LEU A 98 19.47 26.88 -1.97
CA LEU A 98 20.43 26.00 -1.31
C LEU A 98 21.35 25.30 -2.32
N ARG A 99 20.86 24.95 -3.51
CA ARG A 99 21.66 24.31 -4.55
C ARG A 99 22.70 25.27 -5.12
N THR A 100 22.37 26.56 -5.26
CA THR A 100 23.31 27.62 -5.65
C THR A 100 24.41 27.78 -4.60
N MET A 101 24.05 27.88 -3.31
CA MET A 101 25.05 27.96 -2.24
C MET A 101 25.97 26.72 -2.19
N ARG A 102 25.41 25.52 -2.35
CA ARG A 102 26.22 24.30 -2.45
C ARG A 102 27.11 24.27 -3.69
N GLN A 103 26.65 24.81 -4.82
CA GLN A 103 27.48 24.91 -6.01
C GLN A 103 28.66 25.86 -5.77
N LEU A 104 28.39 27.02 -5.19
CA LEU A 104 29.40 28.00 -4.81
C LEU A 104 30.47 27.37 -3.90
N ALA A 105 30.04 26.63 -2.89
CA ALA A 105 30.97 25.92 -2.00
C ALA A 105 31.86 24.91 -2.73
N LEU A 106 31.34 24.23 -3.77
CA LEU A 106 32.10 23.27 -4.56
C LEU A 106 33.08 23.98 -5.51
N ASP A 107 32.63 25.03 -6.19
CA ASP A 107 33.42 25.75 -7.19
C ASP A 107 34.60 26.49 -6.54
N GLU A 108 34.38 27.05 -5.34
CA GLU A 108 35.40 27.83 -4.61
C GLU A 108 36.12 27.01 -3.51
N ALA A 109 35.88 25.68 -3.44
CA ALA A 109 36.44 24.81 -2.41
C ALA A 109 37.97 24.83 -2.31
N THR A 110 38.66 25.05 -3.43
CA THR A 110 40.12 25.11 -3.49
C THR A 110 40.67 26.42 -2.93
N ARG A 111 39.92 27.52 -3.07
CA ARG A 111 40.32 28.87 -2.63
C ARG A 111 39.92 29.14 -1.18
N PHE A 112 38.74 28.69 -0.76
CA PHE A 112 38.17 28.93 0.57
C PHE A 112 37.69 27.62 1.22
N PRO A 113 38.59 26.69 1.54
CA PRO A 113 38.23 25.33 1.96
C PRO A 113 37.41 25.29 3.26
N ARG A 114 37.68 26.18 4.23
CA ARG A 114 36.97 26.17 5.52
C ARG A 114 35.57 26.75 5.36
N ALA A 115 35.45 27.89 4.66
CA ALA A 115 34.16 28.49 4.37
C ALA A 115 33.25 27.57 3.53
N SER A 116 33.81 26.85 2.56
CA SER A 116 33.05 25.86 1.78
C SER A 116 32.46 24.73 2.65
N GLN A 117 33.20 24.25 3.66
CA GLN A 117 32.68 23.25 4.60
C GLN A 117 31.51 23.80 5.42
N VAL A 118 31.61 25.05 5.90
CA VAL A 118 30.54 25.73 6.63
C VAL A 118 29.30 25.92 5.76
N ILE A 119 29.46 26.36 4.50
CA ILE A 119 28.32 26.53 3.57
C ILE A 119 27.56 25.22 3.35
N ILE A 120 28.29 24.09 3.26
CA ILE A 120 27.68 22.77 3.06
C ILE A 120 27.03 22.25 4.34
N GLY A 121 27.66 22.49 5.50
CA GLY A 121 27.37 21.81 6.75
C GLY A 121 26.54 22.59 7.76
N ASP A 122 26.55 23.92 7.71
CA ASP A 122 26.19 24.77 8.85
C ASP A 122 25.23 25.92 8.46
N ILE A 123 24.80 25.96 7.19
CA ILE A 123 23.80 26.92 6.70
C ILE A 123 22.39 26.36 6.84
N PHE A 124 21.52 27.14 7.48
CA PHE A 124 20.09 26.91 7.52
C PHE A 124 19.36 28.01 6.72
N VAL A 125 19.11 27.73 5.44
CA VAL A 125 18.51 28.70 4.49
C VAL A 125 19.42 29.91 4.30
N ASP A 126 19.07 31.06 4.88
CA ASP A 126 19.79 32.33 4.85
C ASP A 126 20.67 32.56 6.08
N ASP A 127 20.43 31.82 7.16
CA ASP A 127 21.21 31.89 8.40
C ASP A 127 22.46 30.99 8.33
N ILE A 128 23.63 31.58 8.57
CA ILE A 128 24.89 30.88 8.84
C ILE A 128 25.08 30.80 10.34
N VAL A 129 25.27 29.59 10.88
CA VAL A 129 25.40 29.36 12.33
C VAL A 129 26.60 28.44 12.57
N SER A 130 27.76 29.02 12.88
CA SER A 130 29.03 28.29 12.95
C SER A 130 30.00 28.93 13.95
N GLY A 131 31.26 28.51 13.94
CA GLY A 131 32.29 29.03 14.84
C GLY A 131 33.62 28.31 14.70
N ASP A 132 34.55 28.63 15.61
CA ASP A 132 35.80 27.89 15.78
C ASP A 132 36.27 27.87 17.25
N ASN A 133 37.39 27.21 17.53
CA ASN A 133 37.93 27.01 18.88
C ASN A 133 38.76 28.17 19.40
N THR A 134 39.25 29.03 18.51
CA THR A 134 40.04 30.22 18.86
C THR A 134 39.54 31.45 18.11
N GLU A 135 39.75 32.63 18.69
CA GLU A 135 39.33 33.89 18.06
C GLU A 135 40.04 34.13 16.73
N ALA A 136 41.33 33.79 16.64
CA ALA A 136 42.12 33.94 15.41
C ALA A 136 41.58 33.04 14.28
N GLU A 137 41.26 31.78 14.58
CA GLU A 137 40.68 30.87 13.60
C GLU A 137 39.28 31.30 13.19
N ALA A 138 38.46 31.77 14.13
CA ALA A 138 37.11 32.26 13.87
C ALA A 138 37.12 33.54 13.00
N LEU A 139 38.06 34.46 13.22
CA LEU A 139 38.27 35.64 12.40
C LEU A 139 38.70 35.27 10.96
N ALA A 140 39.64 34.33 10.82
CA ALA A 140 40.04 33.84 9.51
C ALA A 140 38.86 33.19 8.76
N LEU A 141 38.05 32.39 9.47
CA LEU A 141 36.85 31.77 8.90
C LEU A 141 35.81 32.82 8.47
N GLN A 142 35.60 33.85 9.28
CA GLN A 142 34.72 34.97 8.95
C GLN A 142 35.16 35.65 7.64
N GLN A 143 36.46 35.93 7.49
CA GLN A 143 37.00 36.56 6.27
C GLN A 143 36.86 35.66 5.04
N GLU A 144 37.11 34.35 5.18
CA GLU A 144 36.87 33.38 4.10
C GLU A 144 35.37 33.36 3.71
N LEU A 145 34.46 33.36 4.69
CA LEU A 145 33.00 33.37 4.46
C LEU A 145 32.51 34.62 3.74
N ILE A 146 33.04 35.79 4.12
CA ILE A 146 32.75 37.05 3.42
C ILE A 146 33.24 36.97 1.97
N SER A 147 34.47 36.48 1.77
CA SER A 147 35.12 36.42 0.46
C SER A 147 34.42 35.44 -0.50
N ILE A 148 34.08 34.23 -0.04
CA ILE A 148 33.38 33.24 -0.88
C ILE A 148 31.96 33.70 -1.23
N CYS A 149 31.23 34.32 -0.29
CA CYS A 149 29.90 34.85 -0.57
C CYS A 149 29.98 36.00 -1.58
N GLN A 150 30.97 36.88 -1.42
CA GLN A 150 31.20 38.01 -2.32
C GLN A 150 31.58 37.57 -3.73
N ALA A 151 32.31 36.46 -3.90
CA ALA A 151 32.63 35.90 -5.21
C ALA A 151 31.37 35.56 -6.04
N ALA A 152 30.24 35.26 -5.39
CA ALA A 152 28.94 35.03 -6.02
C ALA A 152 27.96 36.21 -5.88
N GLY A 153 28.42 37.37 -5.40
CA GLY A 153 27.59 38.56 -5.22
C GLY A 153 26.65 38.53 -4.02
N PHE A 154 26.84 37.60 -3.07
CA PHE A 154 26.11 37.58 -1.81
C PHE A 154 26.79 38.47 -0.77
N THR A 155 25.99 39.19 0.03
CA THR A 155 26.48 40.02 1.15
C THR A 155 26.00 39.44 2.47
N LEU A 156 26.94 39.22 3.40
CA LEU A 156 26.64 38.79 4.76
C LEU A 156 26.41 40.00 5.68
N HIS A 157 25.42 39.93 6.55
CA HIS A 157 25.12 40.98 7.53
C HIS A 157 24.50 40.42 8.82
N LYS A 158 24.12 41.30 9.76
CA LYS A 158 23.59 40.92 11.09
C LYS A 158 24.49 39.92 11.82
N TRP A 159 25.79 40.23 11.88
CA TRP A 159 26.73 39.41 12.60
C TRP A 159 26.46 39.48 14.11
N HIS A 160 26.40 38.32 14.75
CA HIS A 160 26.36 38.20 16.21
C HIS A 160 27.43 37.20 16.64
N SER A 161 28.09 37.44 17.78
CA SER A 161 29.13 36.54 18.29
C SER A 161 29.27 36.67 19.81
N ASN A 162 29.77 35.62 20.45
CA ASN A 162 30.24 35.69 21.85
C ASN A 162 31.65 36.27 21.99
N SER A 163 32.35 36.59 20.88
CA SER A 163 33.63 37.32 20.89
C SER A 163 33.44 38.76 20.38
N PRO A 164 33.78 39.79 21.18
CA PRO A 164 33.77 41.18 20.74
C PRO A 164 34.73 41.47 19.58
N ALA A 165 35.87 40.76 19.51
CA ALA A 165 36.87 40.96 18.47
C ALA A 165 36.31 40.63 17.07
N LEU A 166 35.46 39.59 16.98
CA LEU A 166 34.83 39.17 15.72
C LEU A 166 33.80 40.18 15.21
N LEU A 167 33.12 40.89 16.12
CA LEU A 167 32.18 41.95 15.76
C LEU A 167 32.91 43.23 15.31
N ALA A 168 34.05 43.54 15.93
CA ALA A 168 34.86 44.70 15.57
C ALA A 168 35.53 44.56 14.18
N ALA A 169 35.80 43.33 13.73
CA ALA A 169 36.44 43.06 12.45
C ALA A 169 35.54 43.32 11.22
N VAL A 170 34.23 43.45 11.40
CA VAL A 170 33.29 43.72 10.30
C VAL A 170 33.21 45.24 10.07
N GLN A 171 33.90 45.76 9.05
CA GLN A 171 33.80 47.17 8.70
C GLN A 171 32.39 47.54 8.20
N PRO A 172 31.87 48.75 8.51
CA PRO A 172 30.62 49.24 7.95
C PRO A 172 30.79 49.47 6.44
N THR A 173 30.29 48.54 5.62
CA THR A 173 30.30 48.72 4.17
C THR A 173 29.26 49.76 3.76
N SER A 174 29.76 50.85 3.19
CA SER A 174 28.99 51.98 2.70
C SER A 174 28.36 51.61 1.35
N SER A 175 27.04 51.39 1.30
CA SER A 175 26.24 51.64 0.09
C SER A 175 24.73 51.54 0.37
N HIS A 176 24.12 52.73 0.34
CA HIS A 176 22.70 53.04 0.14
C HIS A 176 21.68 52.55 1.19
N GLY A 177 21.43 53.42 2.17
CA GLY A 177 20.07 53.93 2.39
C GLY A 177 19.17 53.23 3.41
N GLU A 178 19.63 52.24 4.16
CA GLU A 178 18.86 51.67 5.26
C GLU A 178 19.68 51.65 6.54
N ARG A 179 19.05 52.09 7.63
CA ARG A 179 19.61 52.19 8.98
C ARG A 179 20.37 50.90 9.34
N HIS A 180 21.68 50.95 9.22
CA HIS A 180 22.55 50.01 9.91
C HIS A 180 22.37 50.30 11.39
N HIS A 181 21.51 49.53 12.06
CA HIS A 181 21.68 49.31 13.48
C HIS A 181 22.98 48.53 13.65
N TYR A 182 24.11 49.25 13.58
CA TYR A 182 25.14 49.04 14.59
C TYR A 182 24.37 49.15 15.90
N VAL A 183 24.23 48.05 16.62
CA VAL A 183 23.98 48.15 18.05
C VAL A 183 25.38 48.29 18.63
N PRO A 184 25.91 49.51 18.82
CA PRO A 184 27.04 49.67 19.73
C PRO A 184 26.60 49.01 21.03
N PHE A 185 27.46 48.19 21.65
CA PHE A 185 27.29 47.56 22.96
C PHE A 185 26.18 48.27 23.77
N ALA A 186 24.94 47.80 23.66
CA ALA A 186 23.81 48.61 24.11
C ALA A 186 23.74 48.53 25.62
N GLU A 187 23.69 49.69 26.25
CA GLU A 187 23.57 49.97 27.68
C GLU A 187 22.22 49.50 28.28
N MET A 188 21.56 48.50 27.67
CA MET A 188 20.30 47.92 28.14
C MET A 188 20.29 46.39 27.98
N GLU A 189 19.99 45.68 29.08
CA GLU A 189 19.94 44.20 29.20
C GLU A 189 19.03 43.46 28.18
N ASN A 190 18.19 44.18 27.43
CA ASN A 190 17.21 43.60 26.50
C ASN A 190 17.68 43.48 25.04
N ASP A 191 18.73 44.20 24.61
CA ASP A 191 19.23 44.14 23.21
C ASP A 191 20.30 43.06 22.97
N MET A 192 20.72 42.33 24.01
CA MET A 192 21.79 41.33 23.94
C MET A 192 21.30 39.88 23.72
N LYS A 193 20.00 39.71 23.49
CA LYS A 193 19.33 38.43 23.29
C LYS A 193 18.94 38.27 21.83
N THR A 194 19.71 37.48 21.10
CA THR A 194 19.50 37.27 19.65
C THR A 194 18.77 35.94 19.43
N LYS A 195 18.00 35.83 18.34
CA LYS A 195 17.36 34.56 17.98
C LYS A 195 18.25 33.83 16.98
N VAL A 196 18.77 32.68 17.38
CA VAL A 196 19.50 31.74 16.53
C VAL A 196 18.56 30.63 16.12
N LEU A 197 18.16 30.62 14.86
CA LEU A 197 17.19 29.66 14.29
C LEU A 197 15.90 29.56 15.15
N GLY A 198 15.45 30.68 15.70
CA GLY A 198 14.26 30.77 16.56
C GLY A 198 14.49 30.52 18.06
N LEU A 199 15.62 29.93 18.47
CA LEU A 199 16.01 29.79 19.88
C LEU A 199 16.74 31.05 20.36
N GLN A 200 16.48 31.53 21.57
CA GLN A 200 17.12 32.75 22.06
C GLN A 200 18.50 32.43 22.65
N TRP A 201 19.51 33.17 22.22
CA TRP A 201 20.90 33.05 22.66
C TRP A 201 21.37 34.40 23.22
N ASN A 202 21.97 34.35 24.42
CA ASN A 202 22.68 35.47 25.00
C ASN A 202 24.17 35.27 24.73
N SER A 203 24.74 36.14 23.90
CA SER A 203 26.15 36.06 23.47
C SER A 203 27.14 36.35 24.60
N ASN A 204 26.78 37.19 25.58
CA ASN A 204 27.69 37.56 26.67
C ASN A 204 27.88 36.42 27.67
N SER A 205 26.77 35.84 28.13
CA SER A 205 26.80 34.70 29.06
C SER A 205 26.98 33.35 28.34
N ASP A 206 27.04 33.40 27.01
CA ASP A 206 27.08 32.26 26.10
C ASP A 206 26.09 31.13 26.42
N SER A 207 24.82 31.50 26.56
CA SER A 207 23.77 30.60 27.02
C SER A 207 22.48 30.73 26.22
N PHE A 208 21.79 29.61 26.04
CA PHE A 208 20.43 29.59 25.56
C PHE A 208 19.48 30.02 26.67
N THR A 209 18.56 30.91 26.31
CA THR A 209 17.54 31.48 27.18
C THR A 209 16.16 31.31 26.52
N PHE A 210 15.09 31.54 27.26
CA PHE A 210 13.73 31.42 26.74
C PHE A 210 12.94 32.68 27.07
N SER A 211 12.16 33.18 26.12
CA SER A 211 11.22 34.26 26.38
C SER A 211 9.82 33.72 26.21
N VAL A 212 9.01 33.82 27.26
CA VAL A 212 7.64 33.34 27.26
C VAL A 212 6.72 34.47 27.68
N GLN A 213 5.83 34.86 26.75
CA GLN A 213 4.80 35.85 26.97
C GLN A 213 3.43 35.18 26.81
N ILE A 214 2.58 35.31 27.83
CA ILE A 214 1.21 34.80 27.79
C ILE A 214 0.36 35.82 27.03
N THR A 215 -0.39 35.38 26.02
CA THR A 215 -1.26 36.31 25.27
C THR A 215 -2.74 36.17 25.56
N SER A 216 -3.18 35.07 26.16
CA SER A 216 -4.58 34.80 26.39
C SER A 216 -4.80 34.04 27.68
N ASN A 217 -5.70 34.56 28.52
CA ASN A 217 -6.17 33.90 29.73
C ASN A 217 -7.32 32.92 29.45
N LYS A 218 -7.71 32.74 28.18
CA LYS A 218 -8.77 31.79 27.82
C LYS A 218 -8.25 30.36 27.97
N CYS A 219 -9.04 29.49 28.61
CA CYS A 219 -8.76 28.06 28.72
C CYS A 219 -9.67 27.29 27.75
N THR A 220 -9.22 27.08 26.52
CA THR A 220 -9.89 26.29 25.47
C THR A 220 -8.87 25.36 24.83
N LYS A 221 -9.31 24.30 24.14
CA LYS A 221 -8.39 23.42 23.42
C LYS A 221 -7.51 24.19 22.43
N ARG A 222 -8.09 25.17 21.72
CA ARG A 222 -7.36 26.04 20.78
C ARG A 222 -6.31 26.91 21.47
N SER A 223 -6.67 27.58 22.57
CA SER A 223 -5.74 28.47 23.27
C SER A 223 -4.58 27.71 23.91
N ILE A 224 -4.84 26.57 24.56
CA ILE A 224 -3.80 25.72 25.14
C ILE A 224 -2.82 25.26 24.06
N LEU A 225 -3.33 24.77 22.92
CA LEU A 225 -2.47 24.32 21.82
C LEU A 225 -1.64 25.46 21.24
N SER A 226 -2.23 26.65 21.10
CA SER A 226 -1.54 27.84 20.62
C SER A 226 -0.39 28.26 21.55
N GLU A 227 -0.61 28.26 22.88
CA GLU A 227 0.43 28.62 23.84
C GLU A 227 1.55 27.56 23.88
N ILE A 228 1.22 26.27 23.81
CA ILE A 228 2.23 25.19 23.69
C ILE A 228 3.10 25.37 22.44
N ALA A 229 2.48 25.70 21.30
CA ALA A 229 3.19 25.84 20.02
C ALA A 229 4.17 27.03 20.00
N ARG A 230 3.98 28.03 20.88
CA ARG A 230 4.87 29.17 21.02
C ARG A 230 6.10 28.89 21.88
N ILE A 231 6.07 27.84 22.70
CA ILE A 231 7.26 27.38 23.42
C ILE A 231 8.18 26.70 22.41
N TYR A 232 9.01 27.51 21.77
CA TYR A 232 9.94 27.07 20.74
C TYR A 232 11.19 26.46 21.37
N ASP A 233 11.27 25.13 21.35
CA ASP A 233 12.34 24.35 21.96
C ASP A 233 12.76 23.19 21.04
N PRO A 234 13.58 23.46 20.00
CA PRO A 234 13.99 22.45 19.03
C PRO A 234 14.88 21.35 19.63
N LEU A 235 15.70 21.69 20.63
CA LEU A 235 16.60 20.74 21.31
C LEU A 235 15.89 19.94 22.42
N GLY A 236 14.68 20.33 22.82
CA GLY A 236 13.91 19.67 23.88
C GLY A 236 14.43 19.96 25.29
N LEU A 237 15.14 21.07 25.51
CA LEU A 237 15.71 21.44 26.81
C LEU A 237 14.64 21.70 27.88
N LEU A 238 13.43 22.11 27.47
CA LEU A 238 12.25 22.34 28.30
C LEU A 238 11.28 21.15 28.27
N SER A 239 11.75 19.96 27.89
CA SER A 239 10.93 18.75 27.77
C SER A 239 10.03 18.45 28.98
N PRO A 240 10.49 18.55 30.26
CA PRO A 240 9.66 18.32 31.44
C PRO A 240 8.46 19.28 31.54
N VAL A 241 8.61 20.52 31.09
CA VAL A 241 7.55 21.53 31.15
C VAL A 241 6.62 21.39 29.95
N THR A 242 7.17 21.20 28.74
CA THR A 242 6.34 21.07 27.53
C THR A 242 5.51 19.80 27.52
N ILE A 243 5.98 18.70 28.12
CA ILE A 243 5.21 17.44 28.18
C ILE A 243 4.01 17.55 29.12
N PHE A 244 4.10 18.33 30.20
CA PHE A 244 2.98 18.62 31.10
C PHE A 244 1.81 19.21 30.31
N ALA A 245 2.08 20.26 29.52
CA ALA A 245 1.06 20.90 28.72
C ALA A 245 0.56 20.00 27.56
N LYS A 246 1.44 19.24 26.91
CA LYS A 246 1.04 18.25 25.88
C LYS A 246 0.13 17.16 26.45
N HIS A 247 0.32 16.76 27.71
CA HIS A 247 -0.56 15.82 28.38
C HIS A 247 -1.95 16.42 28.64
N LEU A 248 -2.06 17.70 29.03
CA LEU A 248 -3.36 18.38 29.14
C LEU A 248 -4.14 18.36 27.82
N ILE A 249 -3.46 18.60 26.69
CA ILE A 249 -4.08 18.45 25.37
C ILE A 249 -4.61 17.02 25.15
N GLN A 250 -3.85 16.00 25.53
CA GLN A 250 -4.32 14.61 25.44
C GLN A 250 -5.58 14.38 26.28
N LEU A 251 -5.63 14.91 27.51
CA LEU A 251 -6.82 14.79 28.37
C LEU A 251 -8.05 15.45 27.71
N LEU A 252 -7.89 16.61 27.07
CA LEU A 252 -8.95 17.26 26.30
C LEU A 252 -9.43 16.42 25.10
N TRP A 253 -8.54 15.66 24.45
CA TRP A 253 -8.93 14.72 23.40
C TRP A 253 -9.70 13.52 23.95
N ILE A 254 -9.30 13.00 25.11
CA ILE A 254 -9.99 11.90 25.79
C ILE A 254 -11.38 12.33 26.26
N ALA A 255 -11.48 13.56 26.79
CA ALA A 255 -12.74 14.17 27.22
C ALA A 255 -13.67 14.57 26.06
N ARG A 256 -13.21 14.48 24.80
CA ARG A 256 -13.99 14.80 23.58
C ARG A 256 -14.55 16.24 23.52
N VAL A 257 -13.87 17.18 24.14
CA VAL A 257 -14.22 18.63 24.11
C VAL A 257 -13.95 19.21 22.71
N ASP A 258 -14.79 20.09 22.19
CA ASP A 258 -14.55 20.77 20.90
C ASP A 258 -13.48 21.90 21.02
N TRP A 259 -13.14 22.57 19.91
CA TRP A 259 -12.00 23.49 19.86
C TRP A 259 -12.09 24.70 20.81
N ASP A 260 -13.28 25.26 20.90
CA ASP A 260 -13.58 26.52 21.60
C ASP A 260 -14.54 26.29 22.79
N GLU A 261 -14.84 25.03 23.10
CA GLU A 261 -15.68 24.61 24.23
C GLU A 261 -14.92 24.65 25.57
N HIS A 262 -15.66 24.87 26.66
CA HIS A 262 -15.12 24.91 28.03
C HIS A 262 -14.62 23.53 28.49
N PRO A 263 -13.33 23.41 28.91
CA PRO A 263 -12.78 22.18 29.47
C PRO A 263 -13.38 21.75 30.82
N PRO A 264 -13.21 20.47 31.21
CA PRO A 264 -13.42 20.01 32.58
C PRO A 264 -12.62 20.82 33.61
N GLN A 265 -13.19 21.01 34.81
CA GLN A 265 -12.63 21.88 35.86
C GLN A 265 -11.20 21.49 36.27
N ASP A 266 -10.89 20.20 36.34
CA ASP A 266 -9.54 19.72 36.70
C ASP A 266 -8.46 20.18 35.71
N ILE A 267 -8.82 20.23 34.42
CA ILE A 267 -7.93 20.71 33.35
C ILE A 267 -7.78 22.22 33.43
N ILE A 268 -8.87 22.95 33.73
CA ILE A 268 -8.84 24.41 33.93
C ILE A 268 -7.88 24.76 35.08
N ASN A 269 -8.03 24.08 36.22
CA ASN A 269 -7.17 24.32 37.38
C ASN A 269 -5.70 24.01 37.08
N SER A 270 -5.43 22.86 36.43
CA SER A 270 -4.07 22.47 36.03
C SER A 270 -3.45 23.43 35.02
N TRP A 271 -4.24 23.93 34.08
CA TRP A 271 -3.81 24.91 33.10
C TRP A 271 -3.51 26.27 33.75
N ALA A 272 -4.37 26.73 34.66
CA ALA A 272 -4.17 27.98 35.39
C ALA A 272 -2.87 27.98 36.20
N SER A 273 -2.58 26.90 36.94
CA SER A 273 -1.31 26.74 37.66
C SER A 273 -0.11 26.78 36.70
N PHE A 274 -0.21 26.08 35.58
CA PHE A 274 0.85 26.07 34.57
C PHE A 274 1.10 27.46 33.96
N THR A 275 0.04 28.18 33.58
CA THR A 275 0.17 29.52 32.99
C THR A 275 0.70 30.54 33.97
N ASN A 276 0.30 30.48 35.24
CA ASN A 276 0.78 31.41 36.27
C ASN A 276 2.29 31.30 36.50
N GLU A 277 2.83 30.09 36.42
CA GLU A 277 4.25 29.83 36.61
C GLU A 277 5.07 29.94 35.31
N LEU A 278 4.41 29.95 34.15
CA LEU A 278 5.08 29.94 32.83
C LEU A 278 6.13 31.05 32.63
N PRO A 279 5.94 32.29 33.12
CA PRO A 279 6.95 33.34 33.03
C PRO A 279 8.27 32.99 33.72
N LEU A 280 8.29 32.07 34.69
CA LEU A 280 9.51 31.63 35.36
C LEU A 280 10.51 30.96 34.41
N LEU A 281 10.05 30.47 33.25
CA LEU A 281 10.93 29.92 32.21
C LEU A 281 11.93 30.94 31.67
N SER A 282 11.69 32.25 31.81
CA SER A 282 12.65 33.27 31.39
C SER A 282 13.93 33.29 32.23
N LYS A 283 13.90 32.68 33.41
CA LYS A 283 15.05 32.52 34.30
C LYS A 283 15.88 31.27 33.98
N VAL A 284 15.37 30.39 33.12
CA VAL A 284 16.04 29.13 32.76
C VAL A 284 17.12 29.41 31.72
N THR A 285 18.33 28.92 31.99
CA THR A 285 19.49 29.07 31.11
C THR A 285 20.20 27.74 30.88
N PHE A 286 20.65 27.47 29.66
CA PHE A 286 21.52 26.34 29.34
C PHE A 286 22.79 26.81 28.64
N PRO A 287 23.98 26.30 28.99
CA PRO A 287 25.21 26.68 28.29
C PRO A 287 25.15 26.27 26.82
N ARG A 288 25.49 27.19 25.91
CA ARG A 288 25.61 26.87 24.48
C ARG A 288 26.81 25.95 24.28
N HIS A 289 28.01 26.44 24.56
CA HIS A 289 29.26 25.69 24.45
C HIS A 289 29.30 24.51 25.43
N VAL A 290 29.73 23.34 24.97
CA VAL A 290 29.72 22.11 25.79
C VAL A 290 31.08 21.46 26.02
N PHE A 291 32.07 21.61 25.13
CA PHE A 291 33.44 21.12 25.33
C PHE A 291 34.40 21.62 24.25
N THR A 292 35.70 21.58 24.52
CA THR A 292 36.76 21.75 23.51
C THR A 292 37.43 20.41 23.17
N HIS A 293 38.00 20.28 21.97
CA HIS A 293 38.56 19.02 21.44
C HIS A 293 39.71 18.39 22.23
N THR A 294 40.31 19.11 23.18
CA THR A 294 41.38 18.60 24.06
C THR A 294 40.85 17.67 25.17
N HIS A 295 39.55 17.70 25.43
CA HIS A 295 38.95 16.97 26.54
C HIS A 295 38.59 15.52 26.22
N SER A 296 38.58 14.67 27.25
CA SER A 296 38.00 13.34 27.15
C SER A 296 36.48 13.42 27.28
N VAL A 297 35.76 12.88 26.28
CA VAL A 297 34.30 13.03 26.16
C VAL A 297 33.60 11.67 26.14
N GLN A 298 32.49 11.56 26.86
CA GLN A 298 31.63 10.39 26.91
C GLN A 298 30.17 10.77 26.64
N LEU A 299 29.43 9.89 25.97
CA LEU A 299 28.01 10.10 25.66
C LEU A 299 27.11 9.27 26.58
N HIS A 300 26.18 9.93 27.27
CA HIS A 300 25.27 9.29 28.22
C HIS A 300 23.81 9.55 27.84
N GLY A 301 23.10 8.50 27.43
CA GLY A 301 21.69 8.56 27.11
C GLY A 301 20.83 8.00 28.24
N PHE A 302 19.75 8.68 28.62
CA PHE A 302 18.78 8.22 29.62
C PHE A 302 17.40 8.09 29.01
N SER A 303 16.68 7.03 29.35
CA SER A 303 15.32 6.78 28.91
C SER A 303 14.42 6.42 30.08
N ASP A 304 13.19 6.92 30.04
CA ASP A 304 12.15 6.61 31.02
C ASP A 304 10.75 6.62 30.39
N ALA A 305 9.82 5.91 30.99
CA ALA A 305 8.41 5.95 30.61
C ALA A 305 7.46 5.89 31.81
N SER A 306 6.41 6.69 31.70
CA SER A 306 5.25 6.66 32.60
C SER A 306 3.97 6.34 31.83
N GLU A 307 2.85 6.24 32.54
CA GLU A 307 1.52 6.13 31.93
C GLU A 307 1.14 7.38 31.12
N LYS A 308 1.76 8.53 31.39
CA LYS A 308 1.47 9.82 30.73
C LYS A 308 2.28 9.99 29.44
N ALA A 309 3.57 9.71 29.49
CA ALA A 309 4.49 9.91 28.38
C ALA A 309 5.76 9.06 28.53
N TYR A 310 6.51 8.93 27.45
CA TYR A 310 7.86 8.38 27.47
C TYR A 310 8.86 9.38 26.90
N ALA A 311 10.06 9.36 27.45
CA ALA A 311 11.07 10.38 27.23
C ALA A 311 12.47 9.80 27.08
N ALA A 312 13.32 10.55 26.39
CA ALA A 312 14.73 10.30 26.32
C ALA A 312 15.52 11.60 26.35
N CYS A 313 16.64 11.62 27.05
CA CYS A 313 17.56 12.76 27.12
C CYS A 313 19.01 12.29 26.99
N VAL A 314 19.85 13.10 26.35
CA VAL A 314 21.24 12.78 26.05
C VAL A 314 22.14 13.84 26.67
N TYR A 315 23.08 13.38 27.48
CA TYR A 315 24.09 14.18 28.15
C TYR A 315 25.48 13.89 27.57
N LEU A 316 26.29 14.94 27.57
CA LEU A 316 27.72 14.85 27.34
C LEU A 316 28.44 14.93 28.67
N ARG A 317 29.33 13.99 28.97
CA ARG A 317 30.22 14.04 30.11
C ARG A 317 31.62 14.39 29.61
N VAL A 318 32.21 15.43 30.17
CA VAL A 318 33.47 16.03 29.72
C VAL A 318 34.43 16.03 30.89
N ARG A 319 35.62 15.47 30.70
CA ARG A 319 36.69 15.48 31.70
C ARG A 319 37.78 16.45 31.26
N GLY A 320 37.95 17.49 32.07
CA GLY A 320 38.99 18.53 32.01
C GLY A 320 40.41 17.97 32.17
N ASP A 321 41.40 18.72 31.70
CA ASP A 321 42.84 18.41 31.91
C ASP A 321 43.21 18.37 33.40
N MET A 322 42.55 19.20 34.22
CA MET A 322 42.68 19.24 35.68
C MET A 322 41.87 18.14 36.40
N GLY A 323 41.27 17.20 35.66
CA GLY A 323 40.47 16.10 36.19
C GLY A 323 39.03 16.47 36.60
N ALA A 324 38.63 17.75 36.50
CA ALA A 324 37.26 18.19 36.74
C ALA A 324 36.28 17.54 35.74
N VAL A 325 35.10 17.13 36.22
CA VAL A 325 34.08 16.44 35.41
C VAL A 325 32.81 17.27 35.36
N ASP A 326 32.46 17.68 34.15
CA ASP A 326 31.23 18.41 33.86
C ASP A 326 30.30 17.61 32.95
N THR A 327 29.02 17.94 33.05
CA THR A 327 27.93 17.20 32.41
C THR A 327 26.94 18.19 31.82
N TYR A 328 26.67 18.03 30.52
CA TYR A 328 25.87 18.97 29.74
C TYR A 328 24.71 18.27 29.04
N LEU A 329 23.49 18.76 29.22
CA LEU A 329 22.33 18.30 28.45
C LEU A 329 22.45 18.78 27.00
N LEU A 330 22.57 17.84 26.06
CA LEU A 330 22.66 18.15 24.62
C LEU A 330 21.28 18.27 23.99
N LEU A 331 20.45 17.24 24.17
CA LEU A 331 19.10 17.18 23.59
C LEU A 331 18.19 16.25 24.39
N ALA A 332 16.89 16.48 24.31
CA ALA A 332 15.88 15.58 24.81
C ALA A 332 14.66 15.52 23.88
N LYS A 333 13.87 14.45 24.02
CA LYS A 333 12.63 14.29 23.26
C LYS A 333 11.62 13.54 24.07
N THR A 334 10.38 13.99 23.97
CA THR A 334 9.24 13.41 24.68
C THR A 334 8.15 13.01 23.70
N ARG A 335 7.39 11.98 24.06
CA ARG A 335 6.18 11.57 23.35
C ARG A 335 5.11 11.19 24.35
N VAL A 336 3.93 11.78 24.18
CA VAL A 336 2.74 11.44 24.96
C VAL A 336 2.40 9.96 24.74
N ALA A 337 2.07 9.25 25.82
CA ALA A 337 1.75 7.83 25.76
C ALA A 337 0.50 7.61 24.88
N PRO A 338 0.42 6.52 24.08
CA PRO A 338 -0.75 6.27 23.24
C PRO A 338 -2.04 6.14 24.06
N THR A 339 -3.16 6.67 23.55
CA THR A 339 -4.48 6.53 24.20
C THR A 339 -4.94 5.08 24.32
N LYS A 340 -4.45 4.20 23.43
CA LYS A 340 -4.64 2.75 23.56
C LYS A 340 -3.66 2.21 24.61
N ARG A 341 -4.21 1.62 25.68
CA ARG A 341 -3.41 1.05 26.78
C ARG A 341 -2.31 0.10 26.27
N MET A 342 -1.08 0.40 26.68
CA MET A 342 0.11 -0.43 26.50
C MET A 342 0.67 -0.73 27.89
N SER A 343 1.35 -1.88 28.06
CA SER A 343 2.03 -2.18 29.32
C SER A 343 3.22 -1.23 29.54
N ILE A 344 3.53 -0.94 30.80
CA ILE A 344 4.65 -0.07 31.20
C ILE A 344 5.97 -0.55 30.58
N PRO A 345 6.33 -1.85 30.61
CA PRO A 345 7.57 -2.33 29.98
C PRO A 345 7.64 -2.07 28.48
N ARG A 346 6.50 -2.09 27.77
CA ARG A 346 6.47 -1.73 26.35
C ARG A 346 6.65 -0.23 26.13
N LEU A 347 6.18 0.62 27.03
CA LEU A 347 6.42 2.07 26.98
C LEU A 347 7.89 2.38 27.32
N GLU A 348 8.47 1.72 28.31
CA GLU A 348 9.90 1.83 28.65
C GLU A 348 10.79 1.40 27.48
N LEU A 349 10.43 0.31 26.78
CA LEU A 349 11.13 -0.06 25.54
C LEU A 349 10.97 0.98 24.43
N MET A 350 9.85 1.73 24.41
CA MET A 350 9.68 2.86 23.50
C MET A 350 10.51 4.07 23.88
N ALA A 351 10.72 4.31 25.17
CA ALA A 351 11.69 5.28 25.65
C ALA A 351 13.10 4.92 25.20
N ALA A 352 13.52 3.67 25.40
CA ALA A 352 14.84 3.18 24.98
C ALA A 352 15.04 3.25 23.46
N LEU A 353 14.00 2.96 22.68
CA LEU A 353 14.03 3.13 21.22
C LEU A 353 14.17 4.60 20.83
N LEU A 354 13.41 5.49 21.46
CA LEU A 354 13.51 6.93 21.24
C LEU A 354 14.93 7.41 21.54
N LEU A 355 15.51 6.95 22.66
CA LEU A 355 16.88 7.25 23.03
C LEU A 355 17.89 6.79 21.98
N SER A 356 17.77 5.56 21.47
CA SER A 356 18.68 5.05 20.44
C SER A 356 18.72 5.92 19.18
N ARG A 357 17.58 6.49 18.79
CA ARG A 357 17.48 7.38 17.64
C ARG A 357 18.10 8.75 17.91
N LEU A 358 17.90 9.29 19.12
CA LEU A 358 18.54 10.55 19.55
C LEU A 358 20.06 10.41 19.61
N MET A 359 20.55 9.33 20.23
CA MET A 359 21.98 9.06 20.33
C MET A 359 22.60 8.86 18.95
N LYS A 360 21.93 8.17 18.03
CA LYS A 360 22.40 8.05 16.63
C LYS A 360 22.54 9.40 15.94
N ALA A 361 21.55 10.28 16.06
CA ALA A 361 21.63 11.63 15.51
C ALA A 361 22.79 12.43 16.13
N THR A 362 22.96 12.32 17.45
CA THR A 362 24.06 12.97 18.19
C THR A 362 25.43 12.45 17.74
N LEU A 363 25.58 11.14 17.58
CA LEU A 363 26.83 10.51 17.14
C LEU A 363 27.18 10.83 15.69
N ASN A 364 26.21 11.16 14.82
CA ASN A 364 26.53 11.66 13.48
C ASN A 364 27.26 13.00 13.51
N ILE A 365 27.10 13.78 14.59
CA ILE A 365 27.69 15.12 14.75
C ILE A 365 28.95 15.04 15.62
N TYR A 366 28.86 14.42 16.78
CA TYR A 366 29.94 14.35 17.77
C TYR A 366 30.81 13.09 17.65
N GLY A 367 30.52 12.19 16.71
CA GLY A 367 31.14 10.85 16.64
C GLY A 367 32.65 10.86 16.44
N ASN A 368 33.21 11.92 15.87
CA ASN A 368 34.66 12.08 15.72
C ASN A 368 35.37 12.38 17.06
N CYS A 369 34.64 12.95 18.03
CA CYS A 369 35.19 13.35 19.33
C CYS A 369 34.89 12.32 20.44
N ILE A 370 34.03 11.34 20.18
CA ILE A 370 33.57 10.39 21.19
C ILE A 370 34.05 8.98 20.81
N PRO A 371 34.97 8.37 21.60
CA PRO A 371 35.40 7.01 21.36
C PRO A 371 34.24 6.02 21.42
N ARG A 372 34.28 4.97 20.58
CA ARG A 372 33.17 4.02 20.43
C ARG A 372 32.84 3.28 21.73
N ASP A 373 33.81 3.08 22.59
CA ASP A 373 33.70 2.41 23.90
C ASP A 373 33.13 3.33 25.01
N GLN A 374 32.99 4.62 24.73
CA GLN A 374 32.56 5.67 25.67
C GLN A 374 31.10 6.09 25.45
N ILE A 375 30.26 5.16 25.01
CA ILE A 375 28.83 5.36 24.71
C ILE A 375 28.00 4.54 25.69
N TYR A 376 27.20 5.22 26.52
CA TYR A 376 26.43 4.61 27.60
C TYR A 376 24.94 4.91 27.47
N GLY A 377 24.11 3.89 27.63
CA GLY A 377 22.65 3.98 27.65
C GLY A 377 22.12 3.56 29.02
N TRP A 378 21.18 4.32 29.57
CA TRP A 378 20.69 4.17 30.93
C TRP A 378 19.17 4.03 30.93
N SER A 379 18.68 3.02 31.65
CA SER A 379 17.26 2.81 31.94
C SER A 379 17.12 2.24 33.35
N ASP A 380 16.08 2.62 34.07
CA ASP A 380 15.70 2.05 35.36
C ASP A 380 14.85 0.77 35.22
N SER A 381 14.34 0.51 34.01
CA SER A 381 13.62 -0.72 33.69
C SER A 381 14.55 -1.93 33.61
N SER A 382 14.53 -2.75 34.66
CA SER A 382 15.17 -4.07 34.67
C SER A 382 14.70 -4.98 33.53
N VAL A 383 13.41 -4.87 33.14
CA VAL A 383 12.80 -5.67 32.07
C VAL A 383 13.40 -5.29 30.71
N VAL A 384 13.49 -3.99 30.40
CA VAL A 384 14.10 -3.52 29.15
C VAL A 384 15.58 -3.85 29.08
N LEU A 385 16.32 -3.72 30.18
CA LEU A 385 17.73 -4.12 30.24
C LEU A 385 17.93 -5.62 30.02
N ALA A 386 17.06 -6.45 30.61
CA ALA A 386 17.08 -7.90 30.37
C ALA A 386 16.80 -8.22 28.90
N TRP A 387 15.81 -7.54 28.29
CA TRP A 387 15.48 -7.67 26.89
C TRP A 387 16.65 -7.31 25.95
N LEU A 388 17.35 -6.20 26.22
CA LEU A 388 18.48 -5.72 25.43
C LEU A 388 19.73 -6.61 25.54
N ARG A 389 19.91 -7.31 26.67
CA ARG A 389 21.05 -8.21 26.89
C ARG A 389 20.83 -9.61 26.30
N SER A 390 19.59 -10.03 26.12
CA SER A 390 19.25 -11.31 25.48
C SER A 390 19.17 -11.21 23.96
N SER A 391 19.13 -12.36 23.29
CA SER A 391 18.95 -12.41 21.84
C SER A 391 17.57 -11.89 21.44
N PRO A 392 17.46 -10.99 20.43
CA PRO A 392 16.16 -10.47 19.97
C PRO A 392 15.17 -11.57 19.57
N HIS A 393 15.65 -12.75 19.19
CA HIS A 393 14.83 -13.88 18.77
C HIS A 393 14.04 -14.55 19.91
N GLU A 394 14.45 -14.34 21.17
CA GLU A 394 13.78 -14.89 22.35
C GLU A 394 12.44 -14.20 22.64
N TRP A 395 12.24 -12.98 22.12
CA TRP A 395 11.11 -12.12 22.46
C TRP A 395 10.01 -12.11 21.38
N LYS A 396 8.77 -11.83 21.78
CA LYS A 396 7.64 -11.61 20.86
C LYS A 396 7.96 -10.50 19.85
N THR A 397 7.31 -10.54 18.68
CA THR A 397 7.64 -9.69 17.51
C THR A 397 7.71 -8.19 17.83
N PHE A 398 6.84 -7.67 18.70
CA PHE A 398 6.86 -6.27 19.10
C PHE A 398 8.23 -5.89 19.69
N VAL A 399 8.65 -6.63 20.72
CA VAL A 399 9.88 -6.42 21.47
C VAL A 399 11.12 -6.72 20.61
N SER A 400 11.10 -7.86 19.91
CA SER A 400 12.17 -8.32 19.01
C SER A 400 12.58 -7.29 17.96
N ASN A 401 11.61 -6.71 17.25
CA ASN A 401 11.88 -5.73 16.19
C ASN A 401 12.51 -4.44 16.75
N ARG A 402 12.07 -4.00 17.93
CA ARG A 402 12.50 -2.75 18.56
C ARG A 402 13.90 -2.86 19.14
N ILE A 403 14.20 -3.99 19.79
CA ILE A 403 15.57 -4.30 20.24
C ILE A 403 16.52 -4.35 19.04
N THR A 404 16.12 -5.00 17.95
CA THR A 404 16.94 -5.08 16.73
C THR A 404 17.25 -3.68 16.20
N GLU A 405 16.28 -2.77 16.21
CA GLU A 405 16.48 -1.38 15.80
C GLU A 405 17.40 -0.62 16.78
N ILE A 406 17.21 -0.78 18.10
CA ILE A 406 18.06 -0.16 19.13
C ILE A 406 19.52 -0.59 18.93
N ILE A 407 19.78 -1.89 18.85
CA ILE A 407 21.12 -2.44 18.65
C ILE A 407 21.72 -1.97 17.32
N SER A 408 20.91 -1.88 16.25
CA SER A 408 21.38 -1.38 14.96
C SER A 408 21.70 0.12 14.96
N ASN A 409 20.99 0.93 15.75
CA ASN A 409 21.22 2.37 15.82
C ASN A 409 22.47 2.74 16.63
N ILE A 410 22.73 1.99 17.71
CA ILE A 410 23.82 2.24 18.66
C ILE A 410 24.53 0.93 19.06
N PRO A 411 25.25 0.28 18.13
CA PRO A 411 25.79 -1.07 18.33
C PRO A 411 26.88 -1.15 19.41
N TYR A 412 27.58 -0.05 19.68
CA TYR A 412 28.65 0.02 20.69
C TYR A 412 28.17 0.51 22.07
N CYS A 413 26.88 0.82 22.21
CA CYS A 413 26.34 1.37 23.45
C CYS A 413 26.30 0.33 24.58
N ARG A 414 26.87 0.70 25.73
CA ARG A 414 26.83 -0.09 26.97
C ARG A 414 25.57 0.27 27.77
N TRP A 415 24.60 -0.64 27.76
CA TRP A 415 23.35 -0.47 28.52
C TRP A 415 23.53 -0.81 30.01
N ARG A 416 23.26 0.17 30.87
CA ARG A 416 23.38 0.13 32.33
C ARG A 416 22.08 0.52 33.01
N HIS A 417 21.96 0.13 34.28
CA HIS A 417 20.83 0.52 35.11
C HIS A 417 21.10 1.86 35.79
N VAL A 418 20.07 2.69 35.88
CA VAL A 418 20.05 3.88 36.72
C VAL A 418 18.93 3.75 37.75
N PRO A 419 19.13 4.08 39.04
CA PRO A 419 18.02 4.16 39.98
C PRO A 419 16.98 5.19 39.50
N SER A 420 15.68 4.91 39.65
CA SER A 420 14.62 5.82 39.15
C SER A 420 14.73 7.24 39.73
N ALA A 421 15.13 7.37 41.00
CA ALA A 421 15.34 8.67 41.65
C ALA A 421 16.49 9.49 41.02
N ASP A 422 17.46 8.81 40.41
CA ASP A 422 18.60 9.42 39.72
C ASP A 422 18.38 9.52 38.21
N ASN A 423 17.21 9.12 37.67
CA ASN A 423 16.96 9.11 36.23
C ASN A 423 16.42 10.47 35.74
N PRO A 424 17.19 11.30 35.01
CA PRO A 424 16.72 12.60 34.53
C PRO A 424 15.53 12.49 33.57
N ALA A 425 15.38 11.36 32.87
CA ALA A 425 14.28 11.18 31.93
C ALA A 425 12.91 11.07 32.62
N ASP A 426 12.85 10.75 33.92
CA ASP A 426 11.59 10.66 34.69
C ASP A 426 10.82 11.99 34.73
N ALA A 427 11.54 13.10 34.96
CA ALA A 427 10.97 14.44 34.90
C ALA A 427 10.28 14.73 33.55
N ALA A 428 10.87 14.24 32.46
CA ALA A 428 10.37 14.41 31.10
C ALA A 428 9.31 13.37 30.68
N SER A 429 9.16 12.26 31.41
CA SER A 429 8.13 11.26 31.16
C SER A 429 6.84 11.56 31.95
N ARG A 430 6.95 12.21 33.12
CA ARG A 430 5.82 12.55 34.00
C ARG A 430 5.31 13.98 33.82
N GLY A 431 6.21 14.89 33.45
CA GLY A 431 5.95 16.32 33.36
C GLY A 431 6.04 17.05 34.69
N MET A 432 6.43 18.32 34.64
CA MET A 432 6.64 19.18 35.80
C MET A 432 6.12 20.61 35.53
N LEU A 433 5.73 21.29 36.61
CA LEU A 433 5.42 22.72 36.58
C LEU A 433 6.71 23.56 36.51
N PRO A 434 6.68 24.77 35.90
CA PRO A 434 7.85 25.62 35.73
C PRO A 434 8.61 25.97 37.02
N ALA A 435 7.94 26.20 38.15
CA ALA A 435 8.61 26.51 39.41
C ALA A 435 9.47 25.34 39.92
N ASN A 436 8.92 24.13 39.88
CA ASN A 436 9.65 22.91 40.25
C ASN A 436 10.79 22.62 39.27
N PHE A 437 10.58 22.90 37.99
CA PHE A 437 11.59 22.70 36.96
C PHE A 437 12.82 23.60 37.17
N LEU A 438 12.64 24.85 37.58
CA LEU A 438 13.73 25.82 37.79
C LEU A 438 14.82 25.31 38.76
N HIS A 439 14.42 24.50 39.75
CA HIS A 439 15.32 23.97 40.78
C HIS A 439 15.73 22.50 40.57
N HIS A 440 15.38 21.90 39.42
CA HIS A 440 15.60 20.46 39.18
C HIS A 440 17.03 20.14 38.72
N SER A 441 17.96 20.07 39.68
CA SER A 441 19.40 19.92 39.45
C SER A 441 19.80 18.74 38.55
N ILE A 442 19.14 17.58 38.68
CA ILE A 442 19.41 16.36 37.90
C ILE A 442 19.12 16.59 36.41
N TRP A 443 18.15 17.43 36.05
CA TRP A 443 17.85 17.70 34.64
C TRP A 443 18.93 18.58 34.01
N PHE A 444 19.39 19.61 34.71
CA PHE A 444 20.41 20.53 34.20
C PHE A 444 21.81 19.91 34.17
N ARG A 445 22.19 19.20 35.24
CA ARG A 445 23.55 18.70 35.46
C ARG A 445 23.67 17.19 35.32
N GLY A 446 22.60 16.47 35.01
CA GLY A 446 22.61 15.01 35.02
C GLY A 446 22.73 14.43 36.44
N PRO A 447 22.72 13.08 36.55
CA PRO A 447 22.87 12.39 37.83
C PRO A 447 24.21 12.67 38.51
N HIS A 448 24.21 12.79 39.84
CA HIS A 448 25.43 13.08 40.60
C HIS A 448 26.53 12.03 40.42
N PHE A 449 26.17 10.75 40.23
CA PHE A 449 27.16 9.69 40.04
C PHE A 449 27.99 9.89 38.76
N LEU A 450 27.48 10.57 37.73
CA LEU A 450 28.27 10.87 36.53
C LEU A 450 29.47 11.76 36.83
N LYS A 451 29.42 12.60 37.87
CA LYS A 451 30.58 13.42 38.28
C LYS A 451 31.67 12.61 38.97
N LYS A 452 31.36 11.40 39.44
CA LYS A 452 32.29 10.50 40.10
C LYS A 452 32.97 9.57 39.09
N ASP A 453 33.95 8.81 39.56
CA ASP A 453 34.64 7.80 38.78
C ASP A 453 33.70 6.65 38.36
N GLU A 454 33.94 6.04 37.20
CA GLU A 454 33.11 4.97 36.63
C GLU A 454 33.00 3.75 37.55
N ALA A 455 34.01 3.47 38.39
CA ALA A 455 33.97 2.39 39.37
C ALA A 455 32.87 2.57 40.44
N THR A 456 32.44 3.82 40.67
CA THR A 456 31.42 4.17 41.68
C THR A 456 30.00 4.27 41.10
N TRP A 457 29.85 4.03 39.79
CA TRP A 457 28.54 4.12 39.14
C TRP A 457 27.63 2.95 39.55
N PRO A 458 26.30 3.12 39.44
CA PRO A 458 25.35 2.08 39.79
C PRO A 458 25.62 0.77 39.05
N VAL A 459 25.76 -0.33 39.80
CA VAL A 459 25.98 -1.67 39.26
C VAL A 459 24.67 -2.44 39.26
N PHE A 460 24.27 -2.93 38.09
CA PHE A 460 23.07 -3.76 37.95
C PHE A 460 23.40 -5.25 38.01
N LYS A 461 22.76 -5.99 38.91
CA LYS A 461 22.76 -7.46 38.88
C LYS A 461 21.82 -7.94 37.78
N ALA A 462 22.34 -8.70 36.82
CA ALA A 462 21.57 -9.19 35.69
C ALA A 462 20.34 -9.98 36.16
N THR A 463 19.14 -9.48 35.87
CA THR A 463 17.88 -10.16 36.16
C THR A 463 17.37 -10.83 34.88
N GLN A 464 16.94 -12.09 34.97
CA GLN A 464 16.25 -12.74 33.87
C GLN A 464 14.77 -12.37 33.91
N THR A 465 14.19 -11.98 32.77
CA THR A 465 12.73 -11.75 32.64
C THR A 465 12.08 -12.82 31.76
N GLN A 466 10.86 -13.22 32.13
CA GLN A 466 9.99 -14.06 31.31
C GLN A 466 8.94 -13.22 30.56
N GLU A 467 8.85 -11.91 30.83
CA GLU A 467 7.87 -11.02 30.23
C GLU A 467 8.11 -10.88 28.72
N GLU A 468 7.06 -11.02 27.92
CA GLU A 468 7.11 -11.01 26.45
C GLU A 468 8.09 -12.03 25.83
N LYS A 469 8.61 -12.99 26.63
CA LYS A 469 9.34 -14.13 26.11
C LYS A 469 8.41 -14.93 25.22
N ARG A 470 8.93 -15.42 24.09
CA ARG A 470 8.18 -16.37 23.29
C ARG A 470 7.98 -17.60 24.15
N ASN A 471 6.72 -18.02 24.30
CA ASN A 471 6.41 -19.32 24.85
C ASN A 471 6.99 -20.35 23.88
N ILE A 472 8.21 -20.78 24.15
CA ILE A 472 8.69 -22.06 23.69
C ILE A 472 7.95 -23.03 24.59
N ALA A 473 6.84 -23.60 24.10
CA ALA A 473 6.24 -24.75 24.76
C ALA A 473 7.29 -25.85 24.74
N ILE A 474 8.05 -25.98 25.83
CA ILE A 474 8.78 -27.20 26.12
C ILE A 474 7.69 -28.15 26.58
N VAL A 475 7.21 -28.97 25.65
CA VAL A 475 6.39 -30.14 25.98
C VAL A 475 7.33 -31.07 26.73
N SER A 476 7.40 -30.93 28.05
CA SER A 476 7.96 -31.93 28.94
C SER A 476 6.90 -33.02 29.10
N ASN A 477 6.79 -33.91 28.13
CA ASN A 477 6.15 -35.19 28.37
C ASN A 477 7.06 -35.94 29.35
N PRO A 478 6.57 -36.35 30.53
CA PRO A 478 7.30 -37.34 31.32
C PRO A 478 7.42 -38.57 30.42
N CYS A 479 8.65 -38.93 30.06
CA CYS A 479 8.94 -40.13 29.27
C CYS A 479 8.53 -41.37 30.07
N THR A 480 7.24 -41.69 30.01
CA THR A 480 6.78 -43.06 30.11
C THR A 480 7.13 -43.69 28.78
N SER A 481 8.03 -44.67 28.85
CA SER A 481 8.42 -45.52 27.73
C SER A 481 7.20 -46.15 27.09
N SER A 482 6.63 -45.52 26.07
CA SER A 482 5.89 -46.19 24.99
C SER A 482 5.35 -45.21 23.93
N SER A 483 5.67 -45.55 22.68
CA SER A 483 5.00 -45.18 21.43
C SER A 483 5.77 -44.23 20.48
N THR A 484 5.94 -44.73 19.27
CA THR A 484 6.75 -44.25 18.14
C THR A 484 6.19 -43.00 17.44
N ASN A 485 5.47 -42.13 18.16
CA ASN A 485 4.70 -41.02 17.56
C ASN A 485 5.37 -39.63 17.64
N ASP A 486 6.36 -39.41 18.51
CA ASP A 486 6.95 -38.08 18.73
C ASP A 486 7.78 -37.56 17.53
N ASP A 487 8.40 -38.45 16.74
CA ASP A 487 9.23 -38.06 15.58
C ASP A 487 8.42 -37.50 14.40
N VAL A 488 7.12 -37.81 14.31
CA VAL A 488 6.20 -37.24 13.31
C VAL A 488 5.84 -35.80 13.67
N GLU A 489 5.86 -35.47 14.96
CA GLU A 489 5.44 -34.18 15.47
C GLU A 489 6.39 -33.06 15.02
N ILE A 490 7.72 -33.28 15.05
CA ILE A 490 8.69 -32.27 14.62
C ILE A 490 8.53 -31.91 13.13
N ILE A 491 8.24 -32.89 12.27
CA ILE A 491 8.08 -32.67 10.82
C ILE A 491 6.79 -31.87 10.56
N SER A 492 5.72 -32.15 11.32
CA SER A 492 4.42 -31.49 11.19
C SER A 492 4.43 -29.99 11.55
N ARG A 493 5.39 -29.54 12.38
CA ARG A 493 5.53 -28.14 12.82
C ARG A 493 6.10 -27.18 11.75
N TYR A 494 6.55 -27.69 10.60
CA TYR A 494 7.16 -26.86 9.55
C TYR A 494 6.31 -26.82 8.27
N SER A 495 6.19 -25.62 7.70
CA SER A 495 5.54 -25.37 6.40
C SER A 495 6.52 -25.20 5.23
N SER A 496 7.84 -25.28 5.50
CA SER A 496 8.91 -25.13 4.50
C SER A 496 9.98 -26.21 4.69
N LEU A 497 10.23 -27.00 3.64
CA LEU A 497 11.28 -28.03 3.65
C LEU A 497 12.66 -27.44 3.95
N GLY A 498 13.00 -26.32 3.31
CA GLY A 498 14.29 -25.66 3.53
C GLY A 498 14.45 -25.14 4.96
N LYS A 499 13.36 -24.80 5.67
CA LYS A 499 13.44 -24.45 7.10
C LYS A 499 13.59 -25.70 7.96
N LEU A 500 12.81 -26.74 7.70
CA LEU A 500 12.89 -28.02 8.40
C LEU A 500 14.31 -28.59 8.33
N VAL A 501 14.85 -28.79 7.12
CA VAL A 501 16.18 -29.36 6.93
C VAL A 501 17.26 -28.50 7.57
N ARG A 502 17.18 -27.17 7.47
CA ARG A 502 18.19 -26.29 8.09
C ARG A 502 18.18 -26.36 9.61
N VAL A 503 16.99 -26.34 10.24
CA VAL A 503 16.89 -26.44 11.70
C VAL A 503 17.36 -27.81 12.18
N THR A 504 16.94 -28.90 11.52
CA THR A 504 17.38 -30.25 11.87
C THR A 504 18.89 -30.44 11.66
N ALA A 505 19.49 -29.83 10.63
CA ALA A 505 20.93 -29.85 10.41
C ALA A 505 21.70 -29.12 11.53
N LEU A 506 21.18 -27.99 12.02
CA LEU A 506 21.75 -27.28 13.17
C LEU A 506 21.64 -28.10 14.46
N LEU A 507 20.55 -28.85 14.66
CA LEU A 507 20.41 -29.78 15.76
C LEU A 507 21.46 -30.91 15.67
N PHE A 508 21.72 -31.45 14.48
CA PHE A 508 22.79 -32.43 14.29
C PHE A 508 24.17 -31.84 14.54
N ARG A 509 24.44 -30.59 14.15
CA ARG A 509 25.68 -29.89 14.49
C ARG A 509 25.83 -29.72 16.00
N PHE A 510 24.77 -29.31 16.69
CA PHE A 510 24.76 -29.17 18.14
C PHE A 510 25.01 -30.52 18.82
N TYR A 511 24.33 -31.59 18.38
CA TYR A 511 24.56 -32.95 18.88
C TYR A 511 26.01 -33.40 18.70
N LYS A 512 26.61 -33.18 17.53
CA LYS A 512 28.03 -33.48 17.28
C LYS A 512 28.96 -32.65 18.17
N LYS A 513 28.64 -31.38 18.42
CA LYS A 513 29.38 -30.52 19.38
C LYS A 513 29.28 -31.05 20.81
N CYS A 514 28.11 -31.48 21.26
CA CYS A 514 27.92 -32.10 22.58
C CYS A 514 28.71 -33.41 22.72
N LYS A 515 28.89 -34.13 21.60
CA LYS A 515 29.75 -35.33 21.52
C LYS A 515 31.25 -35.01 21.30
N LYS A 516 31.66 -33.75 21.36
CA LYS A 516 33.05 -33.28 21.12
C LYS A 516 33.64 -33.70 19.76
N VAL A 517 32.79 -33.98 18.77
CA VAL A 517 33.24 -34.28 17.40
C VAL A 517 33.52 -32.96 16.69
N GLN A 518 34.68 -32.85 16.00
CA GLN A 518 34.99 -31.68 15.18
C GLN A 518 33.86 -31.43 14.17
N THR A 519 33.30 -30.23 14.21
CA THR A 519 32.26 -29.79 13.26
C THR A 519 32.78 -28.60 12.46
N PRO A 520 32.46 -28.52 11.15
CA PRO A 520 32.94 -27.43 10.31
C PRO A 520 32.45 -26.06 10.82
N LEU A 521 33.36 -25.08 10.87
CA LEU A 521 33.15 -23.72 11.37
C LEU A 521 32.25 -22.82 10.49
N SER A 522 31.74 -23.33 9.37
CA SER A 522 30.98 -22.50 8.41
C SER A 522 29.64 -22.04 8.98
N LYS A 523 29.35 -20.75 8.82
CA LYS A 523 28.06 -20.12 9.16
C LYS A 523 26.90 -20.65 8.30
N HIS A 524 27.20 -21.22 7.14
CA HIS A 524 26.21 -21.80 6.22
C HIS A 524 26.19 -23.33 6.31
N ILE A 525 25.02 -23.92 6.10
CA ILE A 525 24.86 -25.38 6.01
C ILE A 525 25.34 -25.81 4.63
N SER A 526 26.27 -26.76 4.57
CA SER A 526 26.77 -27.27 3.30
C SER A 526 25.70 -28.09 2.60
N VAL A 527 25.85 -28.27 1.28
CA VAL A 527 24.97 -29.16 0.49
C VAL A 527 25.04 -30.59 1.03
N THR A 528 26.21 -31.04 1.50
CA THR A 528 26.40 -32.36 2.11
C THR A 528 25.61 -32.53 3.41
N GLU A 529 25.60 -31.52 4.29
CA GLU A 529 24.80 -31.54 5.52
C GLU A 529 23.30 -31.45 5.24
N PHE A 530 22.91 -30.67 4.23
CA PHE A 530 21.53 -30.57 3.79
C PHE A 530 21.02 -31.94 3.29
N ASN A 531 21.76 -32.58 2.40
CA ASN A 531 21.41 -33.88 1.85
C ASN A 531 21.44 -34.98 2.93
N PHE A 532 22.44 -34.98 3.81
CA PHE A 532 22.50 -35.91 4.95
C PHE A 532 21.27 -35.78 5.84
N THR A 533 20.89 -34.55 6.18
CA THR A 533 19.74 -34.29 7.06
C THR A 533 18.43 -34.68 6.39
N LEU A 534 18.25 -34.35 5.10
CA LEU A 534 17.08 -34.73 4.34
C LEU A 534 16.95 -36.25 4.22
N ASN A 535 18.05 -36.95 3.93
CA ASN A 535 18.09 -38.41 3.88
C ASN A 535 17.77 -39.03 5.25
N ARG A 536 18.26 -38.44 6.35
CA ARG A 536 17.93 -38.93 7.70
C ARG A 536 16.46 -38.76 8.04
N LEU A 537 15.84 -37.64 7.66
CA LEU A 537 14.39 -37.45 7.81
C LEU A 537 13.60 -38.47 6.99
N ILE A 538 14.03 -38.75 5.76
CA ILE A 538 13.39 -39.77 4.91
C ILE A 538 13.51 -41.15 5.54
N PHE A 539 14.69 -41.50 6.06
CA PHE A 539 14.91 -42.76 6.77
C PHE A 539 13.94 -42.94 7.94
N LEU A 540 13.77 -41.92 8.78
CA LEU A 540 12.85 -41.95 9.92
C LEU A 540 11.39 -42.11 9.47
N VAL A 541 10.98 -41.43 8.39
CA VAL A 541 9.63 -41.57 7.83
C VAL A 541 9.41 -42.98 7.27
N GLN A 542 10.42 -43.58 6.63
CA GLN A 542 10.32 -44.96 6.16
C GLN A 542 10.23 -45.95 7.32
N GLN A 543 11.06 -45.81 8.35
CA GLN A 543 11.04 -46.69 9.53
C GLN A 543 9.73 -46.61 10.33
N SER A 544 9.11 -45.43 10.38
CA SER A 544 7.82 -45.25 11.07
C SER A 544 6.63 -45.75 10.25
N VAL A 545 6.56 -45.40 8.96
CA VAL A 545 5.38 -45.71 8.13
C VAL A 545 5.44 -47.09 7.49
N PHE A 546 6.63 -47.58 7.14
CA PHE A 546 6.85 -48.87 6.48
C PHE A 546 7.48 -49.90 7.43
N ARG A 547 7.25 -49.79 8.74
CA ARG A 547 7.88 -50.65 9.75
C ARG A 547 7.67 -52.15 9.47
N ASP A 548 6.44 -52.54 9.23
CA ASP A 548 6.08 -53.94 8.96
C ASP A 548 6.65 -54.42 7.61
N ASP A 549 6.67 -53.54 6.61
CA ASP A 549 7.26 -53.81 5.31
C ASP A 549 8.77 -53.98 5.39
N ILE A 550 9.47 -53.14 6.16
CA ILE A 550 10.91 -53.24 6.41
C ILE A 550 11.24 -54.53 7.17
N TYR A 551 10.45 -54.88 8.18
CA TYR A 551 10.60 -56.14 8.90
C TYR A 551 10.44 -57.34 7.96
N ASN A 552 9.38 -57.36 7.15
CA ASN A 552 9.15 -58.43 6.19
C ASN A 552 10.26 -58.53 5.14
N LEU A 553 10.72 -57.40 4.58
CA LEU A 553 11.82 -57.36 3.62
C LEU A 553 13.15 -57.83 4.23
N SER A 554 13.43 -57.49 5.48
CA SER A 554 14.65 -57.93 6.19
C SER A 554 14.69 -59.43 6.45
N LYS A 555 13.52 -60.08 6.50
CA LYS A 555 13.35 -61.53 6.69
C LYS A 555 13.08 -62.28 5.38
N GLY A 556 13.23 -61.62 4.22
CA GLY A 556 12.96 -62.22 2.91
C GLY A 556 11.49 -62.56 2.64
N LYS A 557 10.56 -61.99 3.41
CA LYS A 557 9.11 -62.18 3.25
C LYS A 557 8.51 -61.10 2.34
N LEU A 558 7.37 -61.41 1.73
CA LEU A 558 6.67 -60.47 0.84
C LEU A 558 6.16 -59.24 1.62
N PRO A 559 6.36 -58.02 1.11
CA PRO A 559 5.82 -56.80 1.71
C PRO A 559 4.31 -56.68 1.49
N SER A 560 3.72 -55.65 2.09
CA SER A 560 2.32 -55.24 1.98
C SER A 560 1.89 -55.11 0.53
N ASN A 561 0.59 -55.34 0.29
CA ASN A 561 0.01 -55.28 -1.06
C ASN A 561 0.26 -53.93 -1.77
N GLN A 562 0.45 -52.84 -0.99
CA GLN A 562 0.72 -51.51 -1.51
C GLN A 562 2.13 -51.37 -2.10
N LEU A 563 3.14 -51.97 -1.46
CA LEU A 563 4.54 -51.89 -1.91
C LEU A 563 4.94 -53.05 -2.82
N ARG A 564 4.29 -54.22 -2.74
CA ARG A 564 4.63 -55.43 -3.51
C ARG A 564 4.79 -55.19 -5.01
N ARG A 565 3.97 -54.32 -5.60
CA ARG A 565 4.02 -53.99 -7.04
C ARG A 565 5.29 -53.24 -7.47
N LEU A 566 5.99 -52.62 -6.51
CA LEU A 566 7.22 -51.88 -6.70
C LEU A 566 8.47 -52.72 -6.42
N ASN A 567 8.30 -54.04 -6.23
CA ASN A 567 9.35 -55.01 -5.87
C ASN A 567 10.43 -54.42 -4.94
N PRO A 568 10.07 -53.83 -3.79
CA PRO A 568 10.96 -52.98 -3.02
C PRO A 568 12.11 -53.78 -2.43
N PHE A 569 13.26 -53.14 -2.28
CA PHE A 569 14.41 -53.71 -1.59
C PHE A 569 15.02 -52.68 -0.63
N ILE A 570 15.79 -53.17 0.33
CA ILE A 570 16.55 -52.34 1.28
C ILE A 570 17.95 -52.16 0.68
N ASP A 571 18.37 -50.92 0.44
CA ASP A 571 19.70 -50.62 -0.08
C ASP A 571 20.78 -50.75 1.00
N SER A 572 22.06 -50.61 0.61
CA SER A 572 23.20 -50.66 1.54
C SER A 572 23.18 -49.57 2.63
N ASN A 573 22.37 -48.51 2.43
CA ASN A 573 22.19 -47.42 3.38
C ASN A 573 20.90 -47.58 4.21
N ASN A 574 20.27 -48.76 4.18
CA ASN A 574 19.03 -49.11 4.87
C ASN A 574 17.77 -48.33 4.44
N PHE A 575 17.76 -47.78 3.21
CA PHE A 575 16.57 -47.16 2.65
C PHE A 575 15.71 -48.17 1.89
N VAL A 576 14.39 -48.00 2.00
CA VAL A 576 13.44 -48.72 1.15
C VAL A 576 13.36 -48.03 -0.22
N ARG A 577 13.77 -48.73 -1.27
CA ARG A 577 13.76 -48.23 -2.65
C ARG A 577 12.89 -49.07 -3.55
N VAL A 578 12.46 -48.48 -4.66
CA VAL A 578 11.75 -49.21 -5.73
C VAL A 578 12.72 -50.21 -6.36
N GLY A 579 12.36 -51.49 -6.35
CA GLY A 579 12.99 -52.49 -7.19
C GLY A 579 12.22 -52.61 -8.51
N GLY A 580 12.94 -52.49 -9.61
CA GLY A 580 12.33 -52.27 -10.90
C GLY A 580 12.94 -53.15 -11.99
N ARG A 581 12.16 -53.30 -13.06
CA ARG A 581 12.59 -53.96 -14.31
C ARG A 581 13.66 -53.15 -15.06
N ILE A 582 13.91 -51.90 -14.66
CA ILE A 582 14.82 -50.95 -15.31
C ILE A 582 16.23 -50.91 -14.70
N HIS A 583 16.60 -51.87 -13.85
CA HIS A 583 17.92 -51.92 -13.21
C HIS A 583 19.09 -51.97 -14.22
N LYS A 584 18.87 -52.55 -15.41
CA LYS A 584 19.85 -52.60 -16.53
C LYS A 584 19.88 -51.33 -17.42
N SER A 585 19.04 -50.32 -17.17
CA SER A 585 19.03 -49.09 -17.98
C SER A 585 20.33 -48.27 -17.82
N LEU A 586 20.58 -47.27 -18.66
CA LEU A 586 21.72 -46.34 -18.50
C LEU A 586 21.43 -45.18 -17.53
N LEU A 587 20.29 -45.19 -16.84
CA LEU A 587 19.91 -44.12 -15.92
C LEU A 587 20.79 -44.09 -14.66
N PRO A 588 20.94 -42.93 -14.00
CA PRO A 588 21.59 -42.83 -12.70
C PRO A 588 20.91 -43.71 -11.65
N TYR A 589 21.67 -44.22 -10.68
CA TYR A 589 21.18 -45.15 -9.66
C TYR A 589 19.94 -44.61 -8.92
N GLU A 590 19.93 -43.32 -8.55
CA GLU A 590 18.80 -42.67 -7.87
C GLU A 590 17.51 -42.64 -8.69
N SER A 591 17.64 -42.60 -10.03
CA SER A 591 16.51 -42.60 -10.97
C SER A 591 16.07 -44.01 -11.39
N LYS A 592 16.91 -45.03 -11.16
CA LYS A 592 16.53 -46.45 -11.29
C LYS A 592 15.81 -46.96 -10.05
N HIS A 593 16.29 -46.51 -8.89
CA HIS A 593 15.90 -46.99 -7.57
C HIS A 593 15.52 -45.80 -6.69
N GLN A 594 14.36 -45.21 -6.98
CA GLN A 594 13.87 -44.06 -6.22
C GLN A 594 13.56 -44.43 -4.76
N LEU A 595 13.73 -43.46 -3.86
CA LEU A 595 13.33 -43.58 -2.46
C LEU A 595 11.80 -43.60 -2.35
N ILE A 596 11.23 -44.62 -1.71
CA ILE A 596 9.77 -44.73 -1.55
C ILE A 596 9.30 -43.79 -0.43
N LEU A 597 8.31 -42.95 -0.73
CA LEU A 597 7.71 -42.02 0.23
C LEU A 597 6.19 -42.22 0.36
N PRO A 598 5.63 -42.10 1.58
CA PRO A 598 4.20 -42.27 1.81
C PRO A 598 3.36 -41.10 1.27
N LYS A 599 2.11 -41.41 0.88
CA LYS A 599 1.16 -40.47 0.26
C LYS A 599 0.79 -39.28 1.17
N LYS A 600 0.46 -39.55 2.43
CA LYS A 600 -0.20 -38.60 3.35
C LYS A 600 0.73 -37.94 4.38
N HIS A 601 2.04 -38.14 4.26
CA HIS A 601 2.97 -37.67 5.29
C HIS A 601 3.37 -36.19 5.07
N PRO A 602 3.49 -35.36 6.13
CA PRO A 602 3.89 -33.96 6.02
C PRO A 602 5.21 -33.74 5.25
N LEU A 603 6.20 -34.62 5.45
CA LEU A 603 7.49 -34.55 4.73
C LEU A 603 7.29 -34.65 3.21
N SER A 604 6.43 -35.56 2.72
CA SER A 604 6.14 -35.72 1.30
C SER A 604 5.50 -34.46 0.71
N ILE A 605 4.59 -33.82 1.45
CA ILE A 605 3.95 -32.54 1.05
C ILE A 605 4.99 -31.42 0.99
N LEU A 606 5.89 -31.34 1.97
CA LEU A 606 6.96 -30.34 1.99
C LEU A 606 7.94 -30.52 0.82
N ILE A 607 8.28 -31.77 0.47
CA ILE A 607 9.12 -32.07 -0.69
C ILE A 607 8.43 -31.64 -1.99
N ILE A 608 7.14 -31.96 -2.16
CA ILE A 608 6.37 -31.53 -3.34
C ILE A 608 6.32 -30.01 -3.45
N ASN A 609 5.98 -29.31 -2.36
CA ASN A 609 5.89 -27.84 -2.34
C ASN A 609 7.24 -27.18 -2.60
N TYR A 610 8.32 -27.71 -2.03
CA TYR A 610 9.67 -27.21 -2.27
C TYR A 610 10.06 -27.34 -3.74
N THR A 611 9.85 -28.51 -4.35
CA THR A 611 10.15 -28.75 -5.77
C THR A 611 9.30 -27.87 -6.68
N HIS A 612 8.00 -27.72 -6.38
CA HIS A 612 7.09 -26.85 -7.13
C HIS A 612 7.56 -25.38 -7.11
N VAL A 613 7.93 -24.85 -5.93
CA VAL A 613 8.36 -23.45 -5.79
C VAL A 613 9.77 -23.21 -6.34
N SER A 614 10.71 -24.13 -6.11
CA SER A 614 12.11 -23.97 -6.57
C SER A 614 12.24 -24.02 -8.09
N HIS A 615 11.30 -24.68 -8.77
CA HIS A 615 11.21 -24.73 -10.23
C HIS A 615 10.14 -23.77 -10.77
N LEU A 616 10.02 -22.58 -10.18
CA LEU A 616 9.19 -21.48 -10.66
C LEU A 616 7.71 -21.84 -10.87
N HIS A 617 7.12 -22.53 -9.89
CA HIS A 617 5.72 -22.97 -9.93
C HIS A 617 5.39 -23.94 -11.07
N ALA A 618 6.32 -24.85 -11.38
CA ALA A 618 6.13 -25.91 -12.38
C ALA A 618 4.79 -26.66 -12.22
N GLY A 619 4.14 -26.98 -13.34
CA GLY A 619 2.86 -27.70 -13.36
C GLY A 619 2.96 -29.15 -12.87
N ALA A 620 1.83 -29.79 -12.62
CA ALA A 620 1.78 -31.11 -11.95
C ALA A 620 2.59 -32.21 -12.65
N GLN A 621 2.59 -32.25 -13.99
CA GLN A 621 3.37 -33.23 -14.76
C GLN A 621 4.87 -32.96 -14.63
N SER A 622 5.30 -31.71 -14.76
CA SER A 622 6.70 -31.31 -14.63
C SER A 622 7.23 -31.53 -13.21
N THR A 623 6.46 -31.15 -12.18
CA THR A 623 6.82 -31.43 -10.78
C THR A 623 6.92 -32.94 -10.53
N GLN A 624 6.01 -33.74 -11.10
CA GLN A 624 6.09 -35.20 -11.00
C GLN A 624 7.36 -35.75 -11.66
N TYR A 625 7.69 -35.29 -12.86
CA TYR A 625 8.89 -35.73 -13.58
C TYR A 625 10.17 -35.45 -12.77
N ILE A 626 10.30 -34.24 -12.22
CA ILE A 626 11.45 -33.85 -11.39
C ILE A 626 11.53 -34.71 -10.12
N LEU A 627 10.40 -34.94 -9.45
CA LEU A 627 10.36 -35.79 -8.25
C LEU A 627 10.76 -37.24 -8.56
N LEU A 628 10.32 -37.81 -9.69
CA LEU A 628 10.63 -39.18 -10.10
C LEU A 628 12.11 -39.44 -10.38
N GLN A 629 12.94 -38.40 -10.51
CA GLN A 629 14.39 -38.58 -10.62
C GLN A 629 15.02 -39.11 -9.31
N LYS A 630 14.37 -38.90 -8.16
CA LYS A 630 14.90 -39.29 -6.84
C LYS A 630 13.90 -39.96 -5.89
N TYR A 631 12.61 -39.65 -6.01
CA TYR A 631 11.56 -40.05 -5.07
C TYR A 631 10.38 -40.73 -5.78
N TRP A 632 9.88 -41.80 -5.17
CA TRP A 632 8.65 -42.46 -5.57
C TRP A 632 7.58 -42.27 -4.50
N ILE A 633 6.72 -41.27 -4.70
CA ILE A 633 5.61 -40.96 -3.78
C ILE A 633 4.42 -41.85 -4.13
N LEU A 634 3.93 -42.62 -3.15
CA LEU A 634 2.76 -43.49 -3.33
C LEU A 634 1.54 -42.66 -3.74
N SER A 635 0.90 -43.04 -4.86
CA SER A 635 -0.17 -42.24 -5.49
C SER A 635 0.21 -40.77 -5.77
N GLY A 636 1.47 -40.52 -6.18
CA GLY A 636 2.02 -39.17 -6.30
C GLY A 636 1.24 -38.21 -7.20
N ARG A 637 0.61 -38.69 -8.28
CA ARG A 637 -0.19 -37.85 -9.21
C ARG A 637 -1.27 -37.03 -8.50
N ASP A 638 -2.02 -37.65 -7.60
CA ASP A 638 -3.14 -37.00 -6.92
C ASP A 638 -2.64 -36.00 -5.88
N VAL A 639 -1.64 -36.39 -5.11
CA VAL A 639 -1.06 -35.53 -4.05
C VAL A 639 -0.39 -34.31 -4.64
N ILE A 640 0.35 -34.47 -5.74
CA ILE A 640 1.01 -33.35 -6.44
C ILE A 640 -0.03 -32.36 -6.95
N ARG A 641 -1.11 -32.84 -7.61
CA ARG A 641 -2.20 -31.97 -8.05
C ARG A 641 -2.85 -31.23 -6.88
N GLN A 642 -3.09 -31.92 -5.76
CA GLN A 642 -3.69 -31.32 -4.57
C GLN A 642 -2.79 -30.23 -3.96
N CYS A 643 -1.47 -30.48 -3.86
CA CYS A 643 -0.51 -29.50 -3.34
C CYS A 643 -0.44 -28.25 -4.22
N ILE A 644 -0.40 -28.43 -5.55
CA ILE A 644 -0.37 -27.30 -6.50
C ILE A 644 -1.67 -26.51 -6.47
N HIS A 645 -2.83 -27.18 -6.33
CA HIS A 645 -4.14 -26.50 -6.21
C HIS A 645 -4.23 -25.62 -4.95
N ARG A 646 -3.53 -26.00 -3.87
CA ARG A 646 -3.44 -25.20 -2.64
C ARG A 646 -2.43 -24.04 -2.74
N CYS A 647 -1.64 -23.96 -3.81
CA CYS A 647 -0.69 -22.86 -3.99
C CYS A 647 -1.43 -21.57 -4.36
N VAL A 648 -1.38 -20.56 -3.49
CA VAL A 648 -2.06 -19.27 -3.69
C VAL A 648 -1.62 -18.56 -4.99
N ARG A 649 -0.33 -18.64 -5.36
CA ARG A 649 0.17 -18.04 -6.60
C ARG A 649 -0.41 -18.72 -7.85
N CYS A 650 -0.45 -20.06 -7.86
CA CYS A 650 -1.06 -20.83 -8.95
C CYS A 650 -2.57 -20.64 -9.01
N PHE A 651 -3.24 -20.59 -7.85
CA PHE A 651 -4.67 -20.33 -7.76
C PHE A 651 -5.04 -18.93 -8.28
N ARG A 652 -4.25 -17.90 -7.97
CA ARG A 652 -4.47 -16.54 -8.50
C ARG A 652 -4.22 -16.43 -10.01
N ALA A 653 -3.33 -17.26 -10.55
CA ALA A 653 -3.11 -17.33 -12.00
C ALA A 653 -4.29 -17.98 -12.75
N CYS A 654 -5.00 -18.92 -12.12
CA CYS A 654 -6.17 -19.59 -12.69
C CYS A 654 -7.27 -19.87 -11.62
N PRO A 655 -8.04 -18.84 -11.22
CA PRO A 655 -8.96 -18.94 -10.09
C PRO A 655 -10.28 -19.64 -10.46
N VAL A 656 -10.78 -20.51 -9.58
CA VAL A 656 -12.02 -21.25 -9.78
C VAL A 656 -13.21 -20.44 -9.24
N ARG A 657 -14.18 -20.12 -10.10
CA ARG A 657 -15.38 -19.34 -9.77
C ARG A 657 -16.48 -20.21 -9.16
N GLN A 658 -17.23 -19.67 -8.19
CA GLN A 658 -18.42 -20.34 -7.66
C GLN A 658 -19.63 -20.20 -8.60
N GLN A 659 -20.44 -21.25 -8.71
CA GLN A 659 -21.65 -21.26 -9.54
C GLN A 659 -22.85 -21.75 -8.70
N PRO A 660 -23.70 -20.84 -8.17
CA PRO A 660 -24.95 -21.24 -7.53
C PRO A 660 -25.97 -21.75 -8.55
N SER A 661 -26.96 -22.54 -8.11
CA SER A 661 -28.06 -23.04 -8.94
C SER A 661 -28.99 -21.92 -9.43
N MET A 662 -29.64 -22.12 -10.59
CA MET A 662 -30.56 -21.13 -11.18
C MET A 662 -31.75 -20.86 -10.25
N GLY A 663 -32.25 -19.62 -10.25
CA GLY A 663 -33.59 -19.33 -9.72
C GLY A 663 -34.69 -19.83 -10.67
N PRO A 664 -35.96 -19.92 -10.21
CA PRO A 664 -37.09 -20.32 -11.04
C PRO A 664 -37.31 -19.36 -12.23
N LEU A 665 -37.79 -19.90 -13.36
CA LEU A 665 -38.10 -19.12 -14.56
C LEU A 665 -39.29 -18.17 -14.30
N PRO A 666 -39.25 -16.92 -14.78
CA PRO A 666 -40.36 -15.98 -14.59
C PRO A 666 -41.64 -16.47 -15.30
N ALA A 667 -42.80 -16.18 -14.71
CA ALA A 667 -44.11 -16.61 -15.21
C ALA A 667 -44.39 -16.21 -16.67
N SER A 668 -43.77 -15.14 -17.15
CA SER A 668 -43.81 -14.68 -18.54
C SER A 668 -43.25 -15.69 -19.56
N ARG A 669 -42.47 -16.70 -19.14
CA ARG A 669 -41.93 -17.76 -20.00
C ARG A 669 -42.75 -19.05 -20.01
N LEU A 670 -43.73 -19.17 -19.12
CA LEU A 670 -44.46 -20.42 -18.87
C LEU A 670 -45.91 -20.36 -19.35
N ARG A 671 -46.43 -19.17 -19.70
CA ARG A 671 -47.80 -18.97 -20.17
C ARG A 671 -47.83 -18.86 -21.70
N PRO A 672 -48.72 -19.59 -22.40
CA PRO A 672 -48.89 -19.44 -23.84
C PRO A 672 -49.56 -18.08 -24.12
N GLU A 673 -48.85 -17.18 -24.78
CA GLU A 673 -49.31 -15.83 -25.14
C GLU A 673 -48.91 -15.50 -26.59
N ARG A 674 -49.52 -14.46 -27.17
CA ARG A 674 -49.18 -13.98 -28.52
C ARG A 674 -47.67 -13.68 -28.63
N PRO A 675 -46.97 -14.09 -29.71
CA PRO A 675 -45.59 -13.72 -29.94
C PRO A 675 -45.37 -12.21 -29.85
N PHE A 676 -44.25 -11.82 -29.23
CA PHE A 676 -43.84 -10.43 -28.97
C PHE A 676 -44.76 -9.63 -28.04
N LEU A 677 -45.78 -10.24 -27.40
CA LEU A 677 -46.55 -9.55 -26.35
C LEU A 677 -45.67 -9.14 -25.16
N LYS A 678 -44.72 -9.99 -24.79
CA LYS A 678 -43.65 -9.69 -23.83
C LYS A 678 -42.30 -9.81 -24.54
N THR A 679 -41.58 -8.70 -24.63
CA THR A 679 -40.37 -8.60 -25.46
C THR A 679 -39.21 -8.06 -24.64
N ALA A 680 -38.00 -8.60 -24.83
CA ALA A 680 -36.78 -7.89 -24.42
C ALA A 680 -36.12 -7.20 -25.59
N VAL A 681 -35.41 -6.12 -25.29
CA VAL A 681 -34.72 -5.30 -26.27
C VAL A 681 -33.30 -4.97 -25.84
N ASP A 682 -32.37 -5.03 -26.78
CA ASP A 682 -30.96 -4.67 -26.60
C ASP A 682 -30.34 -4.15 -27.91
N PHE A 683 -29.23 -3.41 -27.82
CA PHE A 683 -28.49 -2.89 -28.96
C PHE A 683 -27.23 -3.71 -29.26
N ALA A 684 -27.10 -4.13 -30.51
CA ALA A 684 -25.89 -4.69 -31.08
C ALA A 684 -25.13 -3.64 -31.89
N GLY A 685 -23.85 -3.41 -31.58
CA GLY A 685 -22.99 -2.49 -32.31
C GLY A 685 -21.84 -1.95 -31.46
N PRO A 686 -21.06 -0.98 -31.99
CA PRO A 686 -21.28 -0.28 -33.27
C PRO A 686 -20.88 -1.10 -34.50
N PHE A 687 -21.65 -0.96 -35.59
CA PHE A 687 -21.31 -1.41 -36.94
C PHE A 687 -21.06 -0.20 -37.86
N TYR A 688 -20.50 -0.43 -39.04
CA TYR A 688 -20.16 0.63 -40.00
C TYR A 688 -20.84 0.37 -41.34
N VAL A 689 -21.56 1.37 -41.84
CA VAL A 689 -22.22 1.34 -43.16
C VAL A 689 -21.77 2.52 -44.01
N ARG A 690 -21.83 2.34 -45.33
CA ARG A 690 -21.57 3.40 -46.30
C ARG A 690 -22.85 4.16 -46.59
N ALA A 691 -22.80 5.49 -46.54
CA ALA A 691 -23.99 6.35 -46.71
C ALA A 691 -24.65 6.21 -48.09
N ASN A 692 -23.88 6.04 -49.16
CA ASN A 692 -24.39 5.87 -50.53
C ASN A 692 -23.40 5.06 -51.40
N LYS A 693 -23.78 4.74 -52.65
CA LYS A 693 -22.98 3.91 -53.57
C LYS A 693 -21.87 4.68 -54.32
N VAL A 694 -21.66 5.97 -54.02
CA VAL A 694 -20.68 6.84 -54.71
C VAL A 694 -19.24 6.49 -54.30
N ARG A 695 -18.27 6.73 -55.20
CA ARG A 695 -16.83 6.66 -54.87
C ARG A 695 -16.53 7.65 -53.73
N ASN A 696 -15.78 7.20 -52.70
CA ASN A 696 -15.44 7.97 -51.48
C ASN A 696 -16.62 8.39 -50.59
N ALA A 697 -17.74 7.67 -50.63
CA ALA A 697 -18.85 7.88 -49.71
C ALA A 697 -18.43 7.74 -48.23
N LYS A 698 -18.89 8.67 -47.38
CA LYS A 698 -18.63 8.69 -45.94
C LYS A 698 -19.12 7.40 -45.29
N ILE A 699 -18.26 6.82 -44.45
CA ILE A 699 -18.60 5.67 -43.61
C ILE A 699 -19.21 6.20 -42.31
N VAL A 700 -20.41 5.73 -42.00
CA VAL A 700 -21.21 6.19 -40.86
C VAL A 700 -21.41 5.01 -39.90
N LYS A 701 -21.43 5.29 -38.60
CA LYS A 701 -21.75 4.29 -37.58
C LYS A 701 -23.24 3.98 -37.64
N CYS A 702 -23.59 2.72 -37.40
CA CYS A 702 -24.95 2.29 -37.17
C CYS A 702 -24.99 1.21 -36.07
N TYR A 703 -26.19 0.94 -35.60
CA TYR A 703 -26.50 -0.03 -34.55
C TYR A 703 -27.64 -0.93 -35.02
N VAL A 704 -27.75 -2.12 -34.45
CA VAL A 704 -28.86 -3.04 -34.70
C VAL A 704 -29.63 -3.21 -33.40
N CYS A 705 -30.88 -2.80 -33.37
CA CYS A 705 -31.80 -3.05 -32.28
C CYS A 705 -32.35 -4.47 -32.40
N VAL A 706 -32.15 -5.27 -31.36
CA VAL A 706 -32.51 -6.70 -31.33
C VAL A 706 -33.68 -6.87 -30.36
N PHE A 707 -34.85 -7.24 -30.90
CA PHE A 707 -36.03 -7.57 -30.13
C PHE A 707 -36.16 -9.09 -30.01
N VAL A 708 -36.35 -9.60 -28.79
CA VAL A 708 -36.48 -11.03 -28.51
C VAL A 708 -37.78 -11.31 -27.77
N CYS A 709 -38.63 -12.14 -28.35
CA CYS A 709 -39.89 -12.59 -27.76
C CYS A 709 -39.61 -13.51 -26.55
N MET A 710 -40.23 -13.23 -25.40
CA MET A 710 -40.05 -14.04 -24.19
C MET A 710 -40.77 -15.39 -24.23
N CYS A 711 -41.86 -15.49 -25.00
CA CYS A 711 -42.70 -16.69 -25.07
C CYS A 711 -42.12 -17.73 -26.03
N VAL A 712 -41.97 -17.36 -27.31
CA VAL A 712 -41.54 -18.28 -28.38
C VAL A 712 -40.09 -18.09 -28.80
N LYS A 713 -39.33 -17.24 -28.10
CA LYS A 713 -37.92 -16.91 -28.38
C LYS A 713 -37.67 -16.27 -29.76
N ALA A 714 -38.69 -15.94 -30.54
CA ALA A 714 -38.55 -15.26 -31.85
C ALA A 714 -37.69 -14.00 -31.75
N ILE A 715 -36.88 -13.74 -32.78
CA ILE A 715 -35.98 -12.58 -32.87
C ILE A 715 -36.48 -11.64 -33.96
N HIS A 716 -36.39 -10.34 -33.75
CA HIS A 716 -36.62 -9.32 -34.75
C HIS A 716 -35.48 -8.29 -34.75
N LEU A 717 -34.98 -7.93 -35.93
CA LEU A 717 -33.76 -7.12 -36.09
C LEU A 717 -34.08 -5.82 -36.84
N GLU A 718 -33.70 -4.68 -36.26
CA GLU A 718 -33.90 -3.35 -36.83
C GLU A 718 -32.59 -2.57 -36.88
N ILE A 719 -32.24 -2.01 -38.05
CA ILE A 719 -31.09 -1.11 -38.16
C ILE A 719 -31.45 0.29 -37.64
N VAL A 720 -30.52 0.90 -36.91
CA VAL A 720 -30.66 2.24 -36.31
C VAL A 720 -29.40 3.05 -36.58
N SER A 721 -29.55 4.29 -37.06
CA SER A 721 -28.43 5.17 -37.37
C SER A 721 -27.67 5.63 -36.12
N GLU A 722 -28.38 5.97 -35.05
CA GLU A 722 -27.81 6.57 -33.85
C GLU A 722 -28.35 5.95 -32.55
N LEU A 723 -27.53 5.94 -31.49
CA LEU A 723 -27.90 5.41 -30.18
C LEU A 723 -28.61 6.50 -29.34
N THR A 724 -29.65 7.10 -29.91
CA THR A 724 -30.47 8.16 -29.32
C THR A 724 -31.88 7.63 -29.00
N THR A 725 -32.62 8.36 -28.15
CA THR A 725 -34.02 8.03 -27.84
C THR A 725 -34.90 8.06 -29.11
N GLU A 726 -34.69 9.04 -29.99
CA GLU A 726 -35.42 9.16 -31.27
C GLU A 726 -35.13 8.00 -32.22
N GLY A 727 -33.85 7.62 -32.36
CA GLY A 727 -33.45 6.47 -33.17
C GLY A 727 -34.10 5.18 -32.69
N PHE A 728 -34.17 5.00 -31.36
CA PHE A 728 -34.86 3.85 -30.77
C PHE A 728 -36.38 3.91 -30.95
N LEU A 729 -37.03 5.07 -30.76
CA LEU A 729 -38.48 5.23 -30.98
C LEU A 729 -38.87 4.87 -32.42
N ALA A 730 -38.06 5.26 -33.40
CA ALA A 730 -38.28 4.88 -34.80
C ALA A 730 -38.18 3.36 -35.00
N ALA A 731 -37.22 2.70 -34.37
CA ALA A 731 -37.09 1.24 -34.40
C ALA A 731 -38.26 0.53 -33.71
N LEU A 732 -38.68 1.02 -32.54
CA LEU A 732 -39.82 0.49 -31.80
C LEU A 732 -41.11 0.59 -32.62
N ARG A 733 -41.35 1.71 -33.31
CA ARG A 733 -42.50 1.87 -34.22
C ARG A 733 -42.46 0.90 -35.40
N ARG A 734 -41.30 0.70 -36.03
CA ARG A 734 -41.18 -0.28 -37.13
C ARG A 734 -41.44 -1.70 -36.65
N PHE A 735 -40.93 -2.04 -35.46
CA PHE A 735 -41.17 -3.35 -34.84
C PHE A 735 -42.65 -3.56 -34.49
N THR A 736 -43.29 -2.64 -33.77
CA THR A 736 -44.70 -2.79 -33.39
C THR A 736 -45.63 -2.75 -34.58
N SER A 737 -45.27 -2.02 -35.65
CA SER A 737 -46.04 -2.03 -36.91
C SER A 737 -45.97 -3.39 -37.63
N ARG A 738 -44.88 -4.15 -37.47
CA ARG A 738 -44.69 -5.47 -38.10
C ARG A 738 -45.15 -6.63 -37.22
N ARG A 739 -45.05 -6.52 -35.89
CA ARG A 739 -45.25 -7.61 -34.91
C ARG A 739 -46.43 -7.37 -33.96
N GLY A 740 -47.10 -6.22 -34.09
CA GLY A 740 -48.15 -5.75 -33.20
C GLY A 740 -47.61 -5.12 -31.90
N LEU A 741 -48.47 -4.43 -31.16
CA LEU A 741 -48.11 -3.77 -29.90
C LEU A 741 -47.71 -4.79 -28.81
N CYS A 742 -46.68 -4.44 -28.05
CA CYS A 742 -46.23 -5.20 -26.88
C CYS A 742 -46.96 -4.73 -25.62
N LYS A 743 -47.15 -5.61 -24.65
CA LYS A 743 -47.63 -5.28 -23.31
C LYS A 743 -46.48 -4.99 -22.34
N ASP A 744 -45.41 -5.80 -22.40
CA ASP A 744 -44.23 -5.64 -21.53
C ASP A 744 -42.94 -5.55 -22.34
N ILE A 745 -42.10 -4.56 -22.03
CA ILE A 745 -40.74 -4.43 -22.57
C ILE A 745 -39.70 -4.56 -21.45
N TYR A 746 -38.71 -5.42 -21.64
CA TYR A 746 -37.58 -5.62 -20.72
C TYR A 746 -36.28 -5.09 -21.34
N SER A 747 -35.55 -4.21 -20.64
CA SER A 747 -34.26 -3.68 -21.10
C SER A 747 -33.27 -3.43 -19.96
N ASP A 748 -32.04 -3.06 -20.31
CA ASP A 748 -31.08 -2.48 -19.37
C ASP A 748 -31.39 -0.99 -19.09
N CYS A 749 -30.67 -0.39 -18.14
CA CYS A 749 -30.81 1.02 -17.76
C CYS A 749 -30.11 1.99 -18.75
N GLY A 750 -30.08 1.67 -20.06
CA GLY A 750 -29.56 2.55 -21.10
C GLY A 750 -30.32 3.88 -21.16
N LYS A 751 -29.60 5.00 -21.33
CA LYS A 751 -30.21 6.36 -21.32
C LYS A 751 -31.26 6.56 -22.42
N ASN A 752 -31.06 5.91 -23.57
CA ASN A 752 -31.99 5.85 -24.69
C ASN A 752 -33.30 5.12 -24.34
N PHE A 753 -33.23 4.00 -23.61
CA PHE A 753 -34.42 3.26 -23.15
C PHE A 753 -35.16 4.01 -22.04
N ILE A 754 -34.42 4.57 -21.07
CA ILE A 754 -35.01 5.43 -20.02
C ILE A 754 -35.70 6.66 -20.63
N GLY A 755 -35.08 7.27 -21.64
CA GLY A 755 -35.68 8.37 -22.38
C GLY A 755 -36.96 7.96 -23.11
N CYS A 756 -37.01 6.76 -23.68
CA CYS A 756 -38.20 6.25 -24.37
C CYS A 756 -39.34 5.95 -23.41
N ASP A 757 -39.07 5.32 -22.25
CA ASP A 757 -40.06 5.07 -21.20
C ASP A 757 -40.68 6.37 -20.70
N ARG A 758 -39.87 7.42 -20.53
CA ARG A 758 -40.37 8.76 -20.18
C ARG A 758 -41.27 9.34 -21.27
N TYR A 759 -40.84 9.31 -22.53
CA TYR A 759 -41.64 9.80 -23.65
C TYR A 759 -43.00 9.09 -23.77
N LEU A 760 -43.04 7.76 -23.59
CA LEU A 760 -44.28 7.00 -23.62
C LEU A 760 -45.21 7.36 -22.46
N LYS A 761 -44.67 7.56 -21.25
CA LYS A 761 -45.44 8.03 -20.09
C LYS A 761 -46.02 9.43 -20.31
N ASP A 762 -45.24 10.34 -20.89
CA ASP A 762 -45.68 11.69 -21.22
C ASP A 762 -46.79 11.68 -22.30
N LEU A 763 -46.65 10.83 -23.33
CA LEU A 763 -47.69 10.64 -24.35
C LEU A 763 -48.98 10.06 -23.76
N TYR A 764 -48.89 9.07 -22.86
CA TYR A 764 -50.06 8.53 -22.18
C TYR A 764 -50.72 9.55 -21.25
N ALA A 765 -49.94 10.42 -20.60
CA ALA A 765 -50.46 11.52 -19.81
C ALA A 765 -51.15 12.59 -20.67
N PHE A 766 -50.58 12.92 -21.84
CA PHE A 766 -51.18 13.85 -22.79
C PHE A 766 -52.50 13.32 -23.37
N LEU A 767 -52.56 12.05 -23.77
CA LEU A 767 -53.79 11.41 -24.28
C LEU A 767 -54.92 11.31 -23.23
N ARG A 768 -54.59 11.48 -21.93
CA ARG A 768 -55.58 11.55 -20.84
C ARG A 768 -56.15 12.95 -20.62
N ASN A 769 -55.54 14.00 -21.20
CA ASN A 769 -56.01 15.38 -21.07
C ASN A 769 -56.93 15.77 -22.25
N ASP A 770 -58.23 15.72 -21.99
CA ASP A 770 -59.41 16.27 -22.67
C ASP A 770 -59.26 17.18 -23.89
N THR A 771 -59.45 16.60 -25.09
CA THR A 771 -60.15 17.24 -26.25
C THR A 771 -60.32 16.29 -27.44
N VAL A 772 -59.66 15.12 -27.46
CA VAL A 772 -59.79 14.11 -28.53
C VAL A 772 -60.51 12.87 -27.98
N GLN A 773 -61.76 13.05 -27.55
CA GLN A 773 -62.60 11.98 -26.96
C GLN A 773 -63.47 11.22 -27.98
N GLY A 774 -63.39 11.52 -29.28
CA GLY A 774 -64.21 10.87 -30.30
C GLY A 774 -63.48 9.74 -31.04
N ALA A 775 -63.80 8.48 -30.72
CA ALA A 775 -63.57 7.27 -31.53
C ALA A 775 -62.21 6.53 -31.46
N LEU A 776 -61.12 7.09 -30.93
CA LEU A 776 -59.82 6.39 -30.83
C LEU A 776 -59.52 5.75 -29.44
N GLN A 777 -60.42 5.91 -28.46
CA GLN A 777 -60.08 5.70 -27.05
C GLN A 777 -60.22 4.27 -26.50
N ASN A 778 -60.98 3.36 -27.13
CA ASN A 778 -61.27 2.09 -26.43
C ASN A 778 -60.30 0.92 -26.70
N LYS A 779 -59.36 1.04 -27.67
CA LYS A 779 -58.36 -0.03 -27.89
C LYS A 779 -56.94 0.35 -27.45
N THR A 780 -56.56 1.62 -27.56
CA THR A 780 -55.18 2.07 -27.32
C THR A 780 -54.90 2.51 -25.87
N LEU A 781 -55.92 2.82 -25.07
CA LEU A 781 -55.78 3.25 -23.66
C LEU A 781 -55.73 2.10 -22.65
N GLU A 782 -56.32 0.94 -22.97
CA GLU A 782 -56.23 -0.27 -22.12
C GLU A 782 -54.93 -1.07 -22.34
N GLU A 783 -54.22 -0.85 -23.46
CA GLU A 783 -53.02 -1.59 -23.88
C GLU A 783 -51.71 -0.77 -23.70
N GLY A 784 -51.52 -0.12 -22.55
CA GLY A 784 -50.28 0.60 -22.24
C GLY A 784 -49.06 -0.33 -22.14
N ILE A 785 -47.93 0.08 -22.74
CA ILE A 785 -46.66 -0.67 -22.64
C ILE A 785 -46.05 -0.46 -21.25
N THR A 786 -45.83 -1.55 -20.50
CA THR A 786 -45.13 -1.54 -19.21
C THR A 786 -43.64 -1.83 -19.39
N TRP A 787 -42.78 -0.95 -18.85
CA TRP A 787 -41.32 -1.07 -18.98
C TRP A 787 -40.67 -1.64 -17.72
N HIS A 788 -39.79 -2.62 -17.88
CA HIS A 788 -39.06 -3.29 -16.80
C HIS A 788 -37.54 -3.17 -16.97
N PHE A 789 -36.86 -2.51 -16.02
CA PHE A 789 -35.41 -2.30 -16.05
C PHE A 789 -34.64 -3.30 -15.16
N GLN A 790 -33.51 -3.80 -15.64
CA GLN A 790 -32.67 -4.75 -14.88
C GLN A 790 -31.75 -4.08 -13.83
N PRO A 791 -31.47 -4.73 -12.68
CA PRO A 791 -30.48 -4.23 -11.72
C PRO A 791 -29.07 -4.14 -12.30
N PRO A 792 -28.25 -3.12 -11.95
CA PRO A 792 -26.90 -2.96 -12.50
C PRO A 792 -26.00 -4.19 -12.25
N TYR A 793 -25.28 -4.64 -13.28
CA TYR A 793 -24.32 -5.78 -13.26
C TYR A 793 -24.94 -7.18 -13.05
N ALA A 794 -26.25 -7.33 -13.22
CA ALA A 794 -26.97 -8.59 -13.08
C ALA A 794 -27.28 -9.28 -14.42
N SER A 795 -26.27 -9.50 -15.28
CA SER A 795 -26.41 -10.09 -16.63
C SER A 795 -27.17 -11.43 -16.69
N HIS A 796 -27.20 -12.19 -15.58
CA HIS A 796 -27.97 -13.43 -15.49
C HIS A 796 -29.50 -13.24 -15.62
N PHE A 797 -30.04 -12.04 -15.35
CA PHE A 797 -31.45 -11.73 -15.61
C PHE A 797 -31.72 -11.51 -17.12
N GLY A 798 -30.71 -11.18 -17.93
CA GLY A 798 -30.81 -10.91 -19.36
C GLY A 798 -30.53 -12.10 -20.29
N GLY A 799 -30.29 -13.29 -19.73
CA GLY A 799 -29.68 -14.42 -20.44
C GLY A 799 -30.37 -14.92 -21.73
N LEU A 800 -31.64 -14.60 -21.99
CA LEU A 800 -32.32 -14.99 -23.23
C LEU A 800 -31.99 -14.03 -24.40
N PHE A 801 -32.07 -12.73 -24.17
CA PHE A 801 -31.76 -11.74 -25.22
C PHE A 801 -30.25 -11.51 -25.35
N GLU A 802 -29.47 -11.63 -24.27
CA GLU A 802 -28.01 -11.66 -24.35
C GLU A 802 -27.52 -12.85 -25.21
N ALA A 803 -28.16 -14.01 -25.09
CA ALA A 803 -27.85 -15.17 -25.94
C ALA A 803 -28.22 -14.91 -27.41
N GLY A 804 -29.39 -14.28 -27.67
CA GLY A 804 -29.81 -13.87 -29.01
C GLY A 804 -28.85 -12.86 -29.66
N VAL A 805 -28.47 -11.81 -28.93
CA VAL A 805 -27.52 -10.78 -29.36
C VAL A 805 -26.12 -11.37 -29.57
N LYS A 806 -25.67 -12.26 -28.68
CA LYS A 806 -24.37 -12.94 -28.80
C LYS A 806 -24.33 -13.86 -30.02
N SER A 807 -25.38 -14.65 -30.25
CA SER A 807 -25.49 -15.53 -31.42
C SER A 807 -25.47 -14.72 -32.71
N PHE A 808 -26.25 -13.63 -32.77
CA PHE A 808 -26.24 -12.70 -33.90
C PHE A 808 -24.85 -12.09 -34.15
N LYS A 809 -24.23 -11.43 -33.16
CA LYS A 809 -22.92 -10.77 -33.30
C LYS A 809 -21.83 -11.75 -33.74
N HIS A 810 -21.80 -12.94 -33.16
CA HIS A 810 -20.79 -13.96 -33.42
C HIS A 810 -20.75 -14.37 -34.89
N HIS A 811 -21.92 -14.69 -35.44
CA HIS A 811 -22.03 -15.14 -36.83
C HIS A 811 -21.95 -13.96 -37.80
N PHE A 812 -22.56 -12.82 -37.47
CA PHE A 812 -22.53 -11.63 -38.32
C PHE A 812 -21.11 -11.14 -38.61
N HIS A 813 -20.24 -11.00 -37.60
CA HIS A 813 -18.86 -10.57 -37.80
C HIS A 813 -18.03 -11.55 -38.64
N ARG A 814 -18.25 -12.86 -38.48
CA ARG A 814 -17.54 -13.91 -39.22
C ARG A 814 -17.99 -14.05 -40.67
N VAL A 815 -19.21 -13.62 -40.97
CA VAL A 815 -19.83 -13.72 -42.29
C VAL A 815 -19.58 -12.47 -43.12
N VAL A 816 -19.74 -11.30 -42.53
CA VAL A 816 -19.53 -10.01 -43.21
C VAL A 816 -18.04 -9.63 -43.23
N GLY A 817 -17.29 -9.98 -42.18
CA GLY A 817 -15.85 -9.72 -42.09
C GLY A 817 -15.53 -8.22 -42.16
N PRO A 818 -14.46 -7.81 -42.86
CA PRO A 818 -14.05 -6.40 -42.97
C PRO A 818 -14.87 -5.59 -44.02
N ARG A 819 -15.90 -6.17 -44.63
CA ARG A 819 -16.64 -5.57 -45.74
C ARG A 819 -17.62 -4.50 -45.23
N ILE A 820 -17.68 -3.36 -45.90
CA ILE A 820 -18.59 -2.25 -45.54
C ILE A 820 -19.79 -2.24 -46.51
N LEU A 821 -20.97 -2.57 -45.98
CA LEU A 821 -22.25 -2.56 -46.70
C LEU A 821 -22.87 -1.16 -46.71
N THR A 822 -23.74 -0.87 -47.68
CA THR A 822 -24.61 0.31 -47.63
C THR A 822 -25.78 0.09 -46.68
N TYR A 823 -26.52 1.15 -46.33
CA TYR A 823 -27.66 1.06 -45.41
C TYR A 823 -28.72 0.05 -45.89
N ASP A 824 -29.10 0.10 -47.18
CA ASP A 824 -30.09 -0.81 -47.76
C ASP A 824 -29.58 -2.25 -47.80
N GLU A 825 -28.32 -2.45 -48.19
CA GLU A 825 -27.71 -3.80 -48.22
C GLU A 825 -27.62 -4.42 -46.82
N MET A 826 -27.31 -3.60 -45.81
CA MET A 826 -27.30 -4.01 -44.41
C MET A 826 -28.72 -4.37 -43.95
N HIS A 827 -29.72 -3.56 -44.28
CA HIS A 827 -31.12 -3.83 -43.95
C HIS A 827 -31.62 -5.13 -44.59
N THR A 828 -31.37 -5.35 -45.89
CA THR A 828 -31.73 -6.60 -46.58
C THR A 828 -31.06 -7.82 -45.95
N LEU A 829 -29.76 -7.73 -45.64
CA LEU A 829 -29.03 -8.81 -44.99
C LEU A 829 -29.61 -9.14 -43.61
N LEU A 830 -29.98 -8.13 -42.81
CA LEU A 830 -30.60 -8.32 -41.50
C LEU A 830 -31.96 -9.02 -41.60
N CYS A 831 -32.80 -8.67 -42.59
CA CYS A 831 -34.08 -9.37 -42.81
C CYS A 831 -33.87 -10.85 -43.15
N GLN A 832 -32.87 -11.18 -43.97
CA GLN A 832 -32.55 -12.57 -44.31
C GLN A 832 -31.97 -13.32 -43.09
N ILE A 833 -31.11 -12.68 -42.30
CA ILE A 833 -30.60 -13.26 -41.05
C ILE A 833 -31.73 -13.47 -40.02
N GLU A 834 -32.70 -12.56 -39.93
CA GLU A 834 -33.88 -12.71 -39.07
C GLU A 834 -34.68 -13.96 -39.45
N ALA A 835 -34.90 -14.20 -40.75
CA ALA A 835 -35.58 -15.40 -41.23
C ALA A 835 -34.82 -16.67 -40.83
N VAL A 836 -33.49 -16.67 -41.01
CA VAL A 836 -32.61 -17.78 -40.62
C VAL A 836 -32.66 -18.08 -39.13
N LEU A 837 -32.58 -17.05 -38.28
CA LEU A 837 -32.61 -17.24 -36.84
C LEU A 837 -33.98 -17.77 -36.38
N ASN A 838 -35.07 -17.39 -37.04
CA ASN A 838 -36.43 -17.80 -36.66
C ASN A 838 -36.85 -19.16 -37.24
N SER A 839 -36.13 -19.72 -38.22
CA SER A 839 -36.37 -21.09 -38.71
C SER A 839 -35.75 -22.18 -37.83
N ARG A 840 -35.23 -21.83 -36.64
CA ARG A 840 -34.56 -22.78 -35.74
C ARG A 840 -35.55 -23.67 -34.96
N PRO A 841 -35.24 -24.95 -34.71
CA PRO A 841 -36.06 -25.81 -33.85
C PRO A 841 -36.15 -25.28 -32.40
N LEU A 842 -37.33 -25.28 -31.81
CA LEU A 842 -37.55 -24.97 -30.38
C LEU A 842 -37.39 -26.20 -29.48
N CYS A 843 -37.51 -27.40 -30.06
CA CYS A 843 -37.39 -28.70 -29.40
C CYS A 843 -36.30 -29.55 -30.06
N ILE A 844 -35.91 -30.62 -29.36
CA ILE A 844 -34.92 -31.59 -29.85
C ILE A 844 -35.51 -32.32 -31.06
N LEU A 845 -34.73 -32.42 -32.14
CA LEU A 845 -35.07 -33.21 -33.32
C LEU A 845 -35.19 -34.69 -32.92
N SER A 846 -36.33 -35.31 -33.19
CA SER A 846 -36.46 -36.76 -33.04
C SER A 846 -35.60 -37.49 -34.07
N SER A 847 -35.13 -38.68 -33.70
CA SER A 847 -34.40 -39.60 -34.57
C SER A 847 -35.32 -40.48 -35.43
N ASP A 848 -36.64 -40.42 -35.23
CA ASP A 848 -37.63 -41.16 -36.01
C ASP A 848 -38.05 -40.37 -37.26
N ALA A 849 -38.07 -41.02 -38.43
CA ALA A 849 -38.40 -40.40 -39.70
C ALA A 849 -39.91 -40.11 -39.87
N GLN A 850 -40.76 -40.72 -39.04
CA GLN A 850 -42.20 -40.44 -39.00
C GLN A 850 -42.60 -39.36 -37.98
N ASP A 851 -41.67 -38.89 -37.14
CA ASP A 851 -41.99 -37.85 -36.17
C ASP A 851 -42.21 -36.49 -36.85
N PRO A 852 -43.19 -35.69 -36.39
CA PRO A 852 -43.46 -34.39 -36.97
C PRO A 852 -42.25 -33.47 -36.86
N LEU A 853 -42.00 -32.69 -37.93
CA LEU A 853 -40.93 -31.69 -37.96
C LEU A 853 -41.02 -30.76 -36.74
N PRO A 854 -39.89 -30.39 -36.11
CA PRO A 854 -39.91 -29.62 -34.88
C PRO A 854 -40.48 -28.23 -35.10
N LEU A 855 -41.25 -27.74 -34.13
CA LEU A 855 -41.76 -26.38 -34.13
C LEU A 855 -40.59 -25.37 -34.12
N THR A 856 -40.72 -24.33 -34.93
CA THR A 856 -39.77 -23.21 -35.03
C THR A 856 -40.47 -21.91 -34.67
N PRO A 857 -39.74 -20.86 -34.23
CA PRO A 857 -40.35 -19.54 -34.02
C PRO A 857 -41.18 -19.05 -35.22
N SER A 858 -40.76 -19.34 -36.46
CA SER A 858 -41.51 -18.96 -37.67
C SER A 858 -42.93 -19.54 -37.73
N HIS A 859 -43.14 -20.78 -37.24
CA HIS A 859 -44.48 -21.36 -37.17
C HIS A 859 -45.44 -20.52 -36.32
N PHE A 860 -44.94 -19.84 -35.30
CA PHE A 860 -45.74 -18.93 -34.47
C PHE A 860 -45.89 -17.53 -35.06
N LEU A 861 -45.02 -17.12 -35.98
CA LEU A 861 -45.04 -15.79 -36.59
C LEU A 861 -45.89 -15.72 -37.86
N ILE A 862 -45.81 -16.75 -38.70
CA ILE A 862 -46.46 -16.77 -40.02
C ILE A 862 -47.22 -18.07 -40.32
N GLY A 863 -47.26 -19.03 -39.37
CA GLY A 863 -47.97 -20.30 -39.53
C GLY A 863 -47.16 -21.43 -40.18
N GLU A 864 -46.01 -21.12 -40.77
CA GLU A 864 -45.13 -22.07 -41.48
C GLU A 864 -43.63 -21.75 -41.25
N PRO A 865 -42.70 -22.67 -41.59
CA PRO A 865 -41.27 -22.34 -41.61
C PRO A 865 -40.98 -21.23 -42.62
N LEU A 866 -40.19 -20.23 -42.22
CA LEU A 866 -39.67 -19.23 -43.17
C LEU A 866 -38.68 -19.91 -44.11
N THR A 867 -39.07 -20.11 -45.37
CA THR A 867 -38.23 -20.63 -46.45
C THR A 867 -37.67 -19.48 -47.28
N ALA A 868 -36.36 -19.48 -47.52
CA ALA A 868 -35.72 -18.53 -48.42
C ALA A 868 -35.89 -18.99 -49.89
N ILE A 869 -35.87 -18.04 -50.83
CA ILE A 869 -35.86 -18.35 -52.26
C ILE A 869 -34.60 -19.18 -52.57
N PRO A 870 -34.69 -20.30 -53.33
CA PRO A 870 -33.53 -21.11 -53.68
C PRO A 870 -32.54 -20.28 -54.51
N ASP A 871 -31.31 -20.10 -54.01
CA ASP A 871 -30.23 -19.40 -54.70
C ASP A 871 -29.09 -20.38 -55.04
N VAL A 872 -28.35 -20.10 -56.11
CA VAL A 872 -27.16 -20.89 -56.50
C VAL A 872 -26.11 -20.82 -55.37
N SER A 873 -25.49 -21.94 -55.04
CA SER A 873 -24.44 -21.97 -54.00
C SER A 873 -23.22 -21.17 -54.45
N LEU A 874 -22.90 -20.10 -53.72
CA LEU A 874 -21.75 -19.23 -53.96
C LEU A 874 -20.66 -19.42 -52.90
N VAL A 875 -20.80 -20.41 -52.01
CA VAL A 875 -19.93 -20.59 -50.83
C VAL A 875 -18.45 -20.70 -51.18
N ASP A 876 -18.13 -21.31 -52.33
CA ASP A 876 -16.75 -21.58 -52.77
C ASP A 876 -16.22 -20.55 -53.80
N GLU A 877 -17.03 -19.56 -54.21
CA GLU A 877 -16.62 -18.53 -55.17
C GLU A 877 -15.75 -17.43 -54.55
N ASN A 878 -14.74 -16.99 -55.30
CA ASN A 878 -13.75 -16.02 -54.81
C ASN A 878 -14.38 -14.60 -54.69
N PRO A 879 -14.43 -14.01 -53.47
CA PRO A 879 -15.28 -12.84 -53.19
C PRO A 879 -14.90 -11.55 -53.91
N GLY A 880 -13.69 -11.46 -54.49
CA GLY A 880 -13.23 -10.31 -55.26
C GLY A 880 -13.91 -10.14 -56.63
N ARG A 881 -14.62 -11.16 -57.14
CA ARG A 881 -15.24 -11.16 -58.48
C ARG A 881 -16.78 -11.11 -58.47
N LEU A 882 -17.41 -11.06 -57.30
CA LEU A 882 -18.87 -11.11 -57.15
C LEU A 882 -19.51 -9.72 -57.27
N PHE A 883 -20.58 -9.62 -58.06
CA PHE A 883 -21.48 -8.46 -58.01
C PHE A 883 -22.05 -8.26 -56.59
N ARG A 884 -22.30 -7.02 -56.16
CA ARG A 884 -22.72 -6.70 -54.77
C ARG A 884 -23.93 -7.50 -54.29
N TRP A 885 -24.87 -7.83 -55.18
CA TRP A 885 -26.00 -8.71 -54.86
C TRP A 885 -25.58 -10.15 -54.54
N ARG A 886 -24.71 -10.76 -55.37
CA ARG A 886 -24.17 -12.11 -55.14
C ARG A 886 -23.35 -12.18 -53.84
N LEU A 887 -22.72 -11.08 -53.45
CA LEU A 887 -22.01 -10.95 -52.19
C LEU A 887 -22.95 -11.09 -50.98
N ILE A 888 -24.12 -10.46 -51.01
CA ILE A 888 -25.13 -10.56 -49.94
C ILE A 888 -25.61 -12.00 -49.82
N GLN A 889 -25.89 -12.65 -50.95
CA GLN A 889 -26.34 -14.04 -50.97
C GLN A 889 -25.27 -15.01 -50.46
N GLN A 890 -24.02 -14.84 -50.88
CA GLN A 890 -22.90 -15.61 -50.35
C GLN A 890 -22.74 -15.45 -48.83
N SER A 891 -22.97 -14.23 -48.31
CA SER A 891 -22.95 -13.96 -46.86
C SER A 891 -24.08 -14.70 -46.14
N VAL A 892 -25.32 -14.67 -46.63
CA VAL A 892 -26.43 -15.42 -46.02
C VAL A 892 -26.16 -16.93 -46.01
N GLN A 893 -25.69 -17.50 -47.12
CA GLN A 893 -25.37 -18.93 -47.21
C GLN A 893 -24.25 -19.34 -46.24
N HIS A 894 -23.21 -18.51 -46.09
CA HIS A 894 -22.18 -18.72 -45.08
C HIS A 894 -22.70 -18.62 -43.64
N PHE A 895 -23.60 -17.68 -43.37
CA PHE A 895 -24.25 -17.54 -42.07
C PHE A 895 -25.01 -18.80 -41.72
N TRP A 896 -25.85 -19.28 -42.65
CA TRP A 896 -26.62 -20.51 -42.49
C TRP A 896 -25.73 -21.72 -42.20
N LYS A 897 -24.70 -21.97 -43.02
CA LYS A 897 -23.80 -23.13 -42.88
C LYS A 897 -23.05 -23.13 -41.54
N LYS A 898 -22.51 -21.98 -41.13
CA LYS A 898 -21.75 -21.88 -39.86
C LYS A 898 -22.66 -21.98 -38.65
N TRP A 899 -23.79 -21.26 -38.68
CA TRP A 899 -24.75 -21.26 -37.57
C TRP A 899 -25.39 -22.63 -37.38
N SER A 900 -25.83 -23.30 -38.45
CA SER A 900 -26.48 -24.61 -38.34
C SER A 900 -25.55 -25.67 -37.77
N LEU A 901 -24.29 -25.72 -38.21
CA LEU A 901 -23.28 -26.64 -37.68
C LEU A 901 -23.03 -26.43 -36.18
N GLU A 902 -22.77 -25.20 -35.74
CA GLU A 902 -22.47 -24.91 -34.33
C GLU A 902 -23.70 -25.09 -33.44
N TYR A 903 -24.89 -24.67 -33.89
CA TYR A 903 -26.13 -24.75 -33.13
C TYR A 903 -26.65 -26.18 -32.96
N LEU A 904 -26.57 -27.02 -34.00
CA LEU A 904 -26.97 -28.43 -33.92
C LEU A 904 -26.13 -29.23 -32.91
N HIS A 905 -24.85 -28.88 -32.74
CA HIS A 905 -23.98 -29.48 -31.73
C HIS A 905 -24.29 -29.00 -30.30
N GLU A 906 -24.81 -27.78 -30.13
CA GLU A 906 -25.27 -27.27 -28.81
C GLU A 906 -26.55 -27.96 -28.33
N ILE A 907 -27.48 -28.32 -29.22
CA ILE A 907 -28.76 -28.97 -28.85
C ILE A 907 -28.55 -30.43 -28.38
N GLN A 908 -27.47 -31.08 -28.81
CA GLN A 908 -27.20 -32.49 -28.48
C GLN A 908 -26.70 -32.70 -27.03
N GLN A 909 -26.32 -31.65 -26.31
CA GLN A 909 -25.75 -31.74 -24.96
C GLN A 909 -26.55 -30.94 -23.92
N ARG A 910 -26.94 -31.58 -22.80
CA ARG A 910 -27.35 -30.83 -21.60
C ARG A 910 -26.11 -30.10 -21.05
N GLY A 911 -26.07 -28.78 -21.20
CA GLY A 911 -24.81 -28.04 -21.09
C GLY A 911 -24.31 -27.71 -19.68
N LYS A 912 -25.15 -27.38 -18.68
CA LYS A 912 -24.67 -26.80 -17.41
C LYS A 912 -25.58 -27.05 -16.19
N TRP A 913 -24.95 -27.06 -15.00
CA TRP A 913 -25.51 -27.00 -13.64
C TRP A 913 -26.16 -28.28 -13.08
N PHE A 914 -25.46 -29.41 -13.19
CA PHE A 914 -25.90 -30.70 -12.67
C PHE A 914 -25.72 -30.91 -11.16
N THR A 915 -24.93 -30.08 -10.48
CA THR A 915 -24.64 -30.23 -9.04
C THR A 915 -24.26 -28.88 -8.42
N ASN A 916 -24.68 -28.65 -7.18
CA ASN A 916 -24.31 -27.50 -6.37
C ASN A 916 -22.85 -27.67 -5.91
N ARG A 917 -21.88 -27.42 -6.80
CA ARG A 917 -20.45 -27.63 -6.53
C ARG A 917 -19.81 -26.37 -5.96
N GLY A 918 -19.69 -26.31 -4.64
CA GLY A 918 -18.84 -25.34 -3.94
C GLY A 918 -19.09 -25.32 -2.44
N ASN A 919 -18.03 -25.10 -1.64
CA ASN A 919 -18.18 -24.79 -0.22
C ASN A 919 -19.08 -23.55 -0.06
N PRO A 920 -20.12 -23.55 0.78
CA PRO A 920 -21.02 -22.42 0.92
C PRO A 920 -20.25 -21.16 1.33
N VAL A 921 -20.49 -20.05 0.64
CA VAL A 921 -19.90 -18.74 0.99
C VAL A 921 -20.42 -18.33 2.36
N ARG A 922 -19.52 -18.03 3.30
CA ARG A 922 -19.84 -17.60 4.67
C ARG A 922 -19.43 -16.14 4.90
N GLU A 923 -20.12 -15.47 5.80
CA GLU A 923 -19.69 -14.16 6.30
C GLU A 923 -18.30 -14.28 6.93
N GLY A 924 -17.43 -13.29 6.69
CA GLY A 924 -16.03 -13.29 7.14
C GLY A 924 -15.03 -13.95 6.18
N MET A 925 -15.47 -14.71 5.17
CA MET A 925 -14.55 -15.33 4.19
C MET A 925 -13.80 -14.28 3.36
N ILE A 926 -12.52 -14.55 3.07
CA ILE A 926 -11.71 -13.75 2.16
C ILE A 926 -11.85 -14.30 0.74
N VAL A 927 -12.24 -13.44 -0.19
CA VAL A 927 -12.49 -13.78 -1.59
C VAL A 927 -11.70 -12.86 -2.52
N VAL A 928 -11.37 -13.35 -3.70
CA VAL A 928 -10.86 -12.55 -4.81
C VAL A 928 -12.06 -12.05 -5.62
N VAL A 929 -12.17 -10.73 -5.82
CA VAL A 929 -13.23 -10.10 -6.62
C VAL A 929 -12.81 -10.13 -8.08
N CYS A 930 -13.53 -10.88 -8.91
CA CYS A 930 -13.27 -10.93 -10.35
C CYS A 930 -13.70 -9.61 -10.99
N ASP A 931 -12.73 -8.85 -11.51
CA ASP A 931 -12.98 -7.64 -12.30
C ASP A 931 -12.61 -7.93 -13.76
N ASP A 932 -13.59 -7.79 -14.66
CA ASP A 932 -13.40 -8.13 -16.08
C ASP A 932 -12.42 -7.17 -16.79
N ASN A 933 -12.14 -6.00 -16.20
CA ASN A 933 -11.21 -4.99 -16.74
C ASN A 933 -9.76 -5.16 -16.27
N LEU A 934 -9.51 -6.08 -15.34
CA LEU A 934 -8.18 -6.29 -14.75
C LEU A 934 -7.70 -7.73 -15.00
N PRO A 935 -6.40 -7.96 -15.21
CA PRO A 935 -5.85 -9.31 -15.30
C PRO A 935 -5.97 -10.05 -13.94
N PRO A 936 -6.10 -11.39 -13.92
CA PRO A 936 -6.38 -12.17 -12.70
C PRO A 936 -5.46 -11.94 -11.50
N LEU A 937 -4.19 -11.61 -11.73
CA LEU A 937 -3.23 -11.32 -10.67
C LEU A 937 -3.45 -9.95 -10.00
N GLN A 938 -4.15 -9.03 -10.66
CA GLN A 938 -4.47 -7.68 -10.16
C GLN A 938 -5.85 -7.57 -9.52
N TRP A 939 -6.62 -8.67 -9.48
CA TRP A 939 -7.92 -8.71 -8.81
C TRP A 939 -7.80 -8.45 -7.32
N ARG A 940 -8.75 -7.66 -6.80
CA ARG A 940 -8.74 -7.16 -5.42
C ARG A 940 -9.24 -8.23 -4.45
N LEU A 941 -8.67 -8.23 -3.24
CA LEU A 941 -9.15 -9.04 -2.12
C LEU A 941 -10.29 -8.31 -1.40
N ALA A 942 -11.33 -9.04 -1.04
CA ALA A 942 -12.44 -8.52 -0.27
C ALA A 942 -12.88 -9.53 0.80
N ARG A 943 -13.47 -9.02 1.88
CA ARG A 943 -14.11 -9.85 2.91
C ARG A 943 -15.62 -9.87 2.66
N VAL A 944 -16.24 -11.04 2.75
CA VAL A 944 -17.71 -11.16 2.70
C VAL A 944 -18.29 -10.56 3.98
N HIS A 945 -19.11 -9.52 3.85
CA HIS A 945 -19.73 -8.82 4.98
C HIS A 945 -21.16 -9.31 5.24
N HIS A 946 -21.98 -9.46 4.19
CA HIS A 946 -23.36 -9.95 4.31
C HIS A 946 -23.79 -10.83 3.14
N LEU A 947 -24.63 -11.83 3.42
CA LEU A 947 -25.25 -12.72 2.44
C LEU A 947 -26.69 -12.27 2.12
N HIS A 948 -27.08 -12.29 0.85
CA HIS A 948 -28.45 -11.99 0.40
C HIS A 948 -29.09 -13.26 -0.22
N PRO A 949 -29.80 -14.08 0.57
CA PRO A 949 -30.49 -15.27 0.08
C PRO A 949 -31.73 -14.91 -0.76
N GLY A 950 -32.01 -15.70 -1.81
CA GLY A 950 -33.26 -15.61 -2.58
C GLY A 950 -34.46 -16.22 -1.86
N SER A 951 -35.63 -16.18 -2.48
CA SER A 951 -36.88 -16.78 -1.95
C SER A 951 -36.81 -18.29 -1.76
N ASP A 952 -35.87 -18.95 -2.44
CA ASP A 952 -35.55 -20.37 -2.34
C ASP A 952 -34.42 -20.67 -1.33
N GLY A 953 -34.00 -19.67 -0.53
CA GLY A 953 -32.96 -19.81 0.49
C GLY A 953 -31.52 -19.84 -0.05
N ILE A 954 -31.31 -19.72 -1.37
CA ILE A 954 -29.99 -19.83 -1.99
C ILE A 954 -29.36 -18.44 -2.18
N THR A 955 -28.20 -18.22 -1.56
CA THR A 955 -27.43 -16.96 -1.67
C THR A 955 -26.80 -16.82 -3.05
N ARG A 956 -27.32 -15.87 -3.84
CA ARG A 956 -26.79 -15.53 -5.17
C ARG A 956 -26.08 -14.18 -5.20
N VAL A 957 -26.33 -13.32 -4.20
CA VAL A 957 -25.74 -11.98 -4.06
C VAL A 957 -25.09 -11.85 -2.68
N VAL A 958 -23.92 -11.20 -2.64
CA VAL A 958 -23.17 -10.93 -1.41
C VAL A 958 -22.74 -9.47 -1.35
N THR A 959 -22.63 -8.94 -0.13
CA THR A 959 -22.00 -7.64 0.14
C THR A 959 -20.57 -7.86 0.58
N LEU A 960 -19.64 -7.21 -0.11
CA LEU A 960 -18.20 -7.33 0.08
C LEU A 960 -17.65 -6.04 0.69
N GLN A 961 -16.71 -6.18 1.62
CA GLN A 961 -15.97 -5.08 2.22
C GLN A 961 -14.56 -5.01 1.62
N ILE A 962 -14.22 -3.87 1.02
CA ILE A 962 -12.87 -3.52 0.54
C ILE A 962 -12.44 -2.27 1.29
N GLY A 963 -11.57 -2.42 2.28
CA GLY A 963 -11.18 -1.30 3.17
C GLY A 963 -12.41 -0.71 3.89
N LYS A 964 -12.71 0.57 3.62
CA LYS A 964 -13.89 1.28 4.15
C LYS A 964 -15.12 1.26 3.23
N THR A 965 -15.01 0.68 2.02
CA THR A 965 -16.08 0.68 1.01
C THR A 965 -16.82 -0.66 0.95
N TYR A 966 -18.13 -0.60 0.72
CA TYR A 966 -19.01 -1.76 0.59
C TYR A 966 -19.53 -1.91 -0.84
N LEU A 967 -19.48 -3.12 -1.39
CA LEU A 967 -19.87 -3.41 -2.77
C LEU A 967 -20.78 -4.65 -2.82
N LYS A 968 -21.95 -4.54 -3.47
CA LYS A 968 -22.78 -5.71 -3.79
C LYS A 968 -22.29 -6.39 -5.07
N ARG A 969 -22.06 -7.70 -5.01
CA ARG A 969 -21.62 -8.52 -6.14
C ARG A 969 -22.32 -9.88 -6.15
N PRO A 970 -22.60 -10.45 -7.33
CA PRO A 970 -23.10 -11.81 -7.43
C PRO A 970 -22.01 -12.82 -7.07
N VAL A 971 -22.41 -13.97 -6.52
CA VAL A 971 -21.49 -15.04 -6.07
C VAL A 971 -20.61 -15.57 -7.21
N ASN A 972 -21.08 -15.51 -8.45
CA ASN A 972 -20.30 -15.92 -9.63
C ASN A 972 -19.14 -14.98 -10.01
N LYS A 973 -19.05 -13.81 -9.37
CA LYS A 973 -17.96 -12.83 -9.54
C LYS A 973 -16.96 -12.85 -8.38
N ILE A 974 -17.03 -13.85 -7.50
CA ILE A 974 -16.07 -14.03 -6.40
C ILE A 974 -15.43 -15.43 -6.44
N CYS A 975 -14.15 -15.49 -6.07
CA CYS A 975 -13.41 -16.75 -5.93
C CYS A 975 -12.90 -16.89 -4.49
N PRO A 976 -13.41 -17.84 -3.71
CA PRO A 976 -12.90 -18.13 -2.36
C PRO A 976 -11.44 -18.58 -2.44
N LEU A 977 -10.59 -18.01 -1.59
CA LEU A 977 -9.20 -18.48 -1.50
C LEU A 977 -9.15 -19.90 -0.90
N PRO A 978 -8.28 -20.79 -1.38
CA PRO A 978 -8.11 -22.15 -0.83
C PRO A 978 -7.26 -22.12 0.45
N ILE A 979 -7.65 -21.28 1.42
CA ILE A 979 -6.99 -21.14 2.71
C ILE A 979 -8.01 -21.61 3.75
N GLU A 980 -7.94 -22.89 4.09
CA GLU A 980 -8.52 -23.47 5.31
C GLU A 980 -7.39 -23.82 6.26
#